data_AF-A0A8T7MK36-F1
#
_entry.id   AF-A0A8T7MK36-F1
#
_cell.length_a   1.000
_cell.length_b   1.000
_cell.length_c   1.000
_cell.angle_alpha   90.00
_cell.angle_beta   90.00
_cell.angle_gamma   90.00
#
_symmetry.space_group_name_H-M   'P 1'
#
loop_
_entity.id
_entity.type
_entity.pdbx_description
1 polymer ?
#
loop_
_entity_poly.entity_id
_entity_poly.type
_entity_poly.pdbx_seq_one_letter_code
_entity_poly.pdbx_strand_id
1 'polypeptide(L)'
;MKKPEAEKLINDTFTRETVAKEFFEQYKNLYLRLKGAIGEYLTKDAITRVEFEAKGVKTPDFAKRLLGQIVFLYFLQRKGWLGVTKGRAWGTGPKDFLQRLYDRKLAPYNNFFNDILEPLFYEALATERTDNFYQRFDCRIPFLNGGLFEPICGYDWVNTDILLDNAIFKGILEVFDLYNFTVREEEPLDKEVAVDPEMLGRVFENLLPENERKGSGTYYTPREIVQYMCQESLINYLDAKLNIQPQPIEDPPQCKVFSEFTKVNPFTAYEEVYIERVPRQDLAEFIYHGEVAQEHEATAVVKSQYEKIYTGAYQSKIPENIRKFATEIDEALANVKICDPAIGSGAFPVGMMNEIVRARSVLNAYLGDASRTSYEFKRHAIQESIYGADLESSAVDIAKLRLWLSLIVDEDDIKPLPNLEYKIVTGNSLLGFPFDTSGFELNQGFDIVIANPPYVDSEKMVKLDRNYRELLKSIYASAKGNWDLFVVFIDKGISLLNQTGTLFYIIPNKLLAAPYAAAIREIISNQTICEIRDYSCANVFTSANVYPIVIGLTKYDFKRDPHLVTMSDTNKIMSDITVSKETLKQDKNWNKYFGTQQEVELLLKLKTLENLSNYVAEITAAATVNEAYLIKEIVCEESLIGAEESFKLINTGTIDPYKSLWGINQTQYIKAKYKKPVVSSRNLEKMNKRRKEQASFPKLIIAGMSKSIECFHDMKGEYLAGKSTTVVFDNSPEKLAYICGLFNSRLISFWLNKSYNSLKMAGGYINVSNNELKQVPFKPLHESVDGKKIIELVKSAHIAKDDTTLSILISKIDQLVYKIYGLTPEEIALIECSEIEAEE
;
A
#
# COMPACT_ATOMS: atom_id res chain seq x y z
N MET A 1 20.89 -48.16 19.69
CA MET A 1 21.16 -46.94 20.49
C MET A 1 20.37 -45.80 19.85
N LYS A 2 19.32 -45.33 20.55
CA LYS A 2 18.49 -44.18 20.15
C LYS A 2 19.18 -42.88 20.58
N LYS A 3 19.58 -42.06 19.63
CA LYS A 3 19.84 -40.60 19.76
C LYS A 3 19.99 -40.02 18.34
N PRO A 4 18.86 -39.73 17.67
CA PRO A 4 18.82 -38.50 16.85
C PRO A 4 17.45 -37.79 16.87
N GLU A 5 16.57 -38.06 17.84
CA GLU A 5 15.27 -37.37 17.96
C GLU A 5 15.30 -36.22 18.98
N ALA A 6 16.26 -36.18 19.91
CA ALA A 6 16.35 -35.13 20.93
C ALA A 6 17.05 -33.85 20.45
N GLU A 7 17.95 -33.92 19.46
CA GLU A 7 18.65 -32.74 18.92
C GLU A 7 17.83 -31.99 17.88
N LYS A 8 16.87 -32.66 17.23
CA LYS A 8 15.94 -32.02 16.30
C LYS A 8 14.82 -31.26 17.03
N LEU A 9 14.41 -31.73 18.21
CA LEU A 9 13.39 -31.06 19.03
C LEU A 9 13.91 -29.82 19.79
N ILE A 10 15.22 -29.62 19.90
CA ILE A 10 15.82 -28.46 20.59
C ILE A 10 16.07 -27.30 19.62
N ASN A 11 16.26 -27.57 18.32
CA ASN A 11 16.46 -26.53 17.30
C ASN A 11 15.14 -25.94 16.74
N ASP A 12 14.00 -26.59 16.97
CA ASP A 12 12.69 -26.09 16.51
C ASP A 12 12.01 -25.12 17.50
N THR A 13 12.59 -24.83 18.67
CA THR A 13 11.87 -24.12 19.76
C THR A 13 12.13 -22.62 19.87
N PHE A 14 13.10 -22.02 19.17
CA PHE A 14 13.32 -20.56 19.28
C PHE A 14 13.79 -19.92 17.97
N THR A 15 12.90 -19.87 16.98
CA THR A 15 13.07 -18.88 15.89
C THR A 15 12.77 -17.48 16.44
N ARG A 16 13.52 -16.45 16.00
CA ARG A 16 13.30 -15.01 16.33
C ARG A 16 11.84 -14.60 16.17
N GLU A 17 11.14 -15.19 15.20
CA GLU A 17 9.72 -14.96 14.93
C GLU A 17 8.79 -15.53 16.03
N THR A 18 9.11 -16.69 16.59
CA THR A 18 8.31 -17.32 17.66
C THR A 18 8.36 -16.47 18.93
N VAL A 19 9.57 -16.01 19.28
CA VAL A 19 9.81 -15.04 20.35
C VAL A 19 9.04 -13.76 20.10
N ALA A 20 9.15 -13.22 18.90
CA ALA A 20 8.53 -11.94 18.56
C ALA A 20 7.02 -11.99 18.78
N LYS A 21 6.41 -13.13 18.42
CA LYS A 21 5.01 -13.41 18.63
C LYS A 21 4.65 -13.61 20.11
N GLU A 22 5.49 -14.31 20.87
CA GLU A 22 5.25 -14.53 22.30
C GLU A 22 5.33 -13.22 23.09
N PHE A 23 6.40 -12.44 22.90
CA PHE A 23 6.54 -11.11 23.49
C PHE A 23 5.39 -10.21 23.09
N PHE A 24 4.96 -10.24 21.82
CA PHE A 24 3.82 -9.47 21.35
C PHE A 24 2.53 -9.76 22.15
N GLU A 25 2.18 -11.04 22.32
CA GLU A 25 0.98 -11.40 23.09
C GLU A 25 1.10 -11.00 24.56
N GLN A 26 2.27 -11.18 25.16
CA GLN A 26 2.51 -10.74 26.55
C GLN A 26 2.41 -9.21 26.67
N TYR A 27 3.03 -8.46 25.76
CA TYR A 27 2.97 -7.01 25.69
C TYR A 27 1.53 -6.50 25.54
N LYS A 28 0.75 -7.14 24.65
CA LYS A 28 -0.67 -6.83 24.45
C LYS A 28 -1.48 -7.02 25.72
N ASN A 29 -1.23 -8.09 26.47
CA ASN A 29 -1.89 -8.34 27.75
C ASN A 29 -1.51 -7.29 28.79
N LEU A 30 -0.24 -6.86 28.85
CA LEU A 30 0.19 -5.75 29.72
C LEU A 30 -0.53 -4.45 29.37
N TYR A 31 -0.61 -4.10 28.08
CA TYR A 31 -1.33 -2.93 27.61
C TYR A 31 -2.82 -2.97 28.00
N LEU A 32 -3.51 -4.08 27.77
CA LEU A 32 -4.93 -4.23 28.10
C LEU A 32 -5.16 -4.10 29.62
N ARG A 33 -4.27 -4.69 30.43
CA ARG A 33 -4.32 -4.58 31.89
C ARG A 33 -4.11 -3.15 32.36
N LEU A 34 -3.08 -2.46 31.83
CA LEU A 34 -2.78 -1.07 32.16
C LEU A 34 -3.93 -0.13 31.75
N LYS A 35 -4.42 -0.26 30.52
CA LYS A 35 -5.57 0.49 30.01
C LYS A 35 -6.82 0.28 30.89
N GLY A 36 -7.09 -0.97 31.26
CA GLY A 36 -8.21 -1.32 32.15
C GLY A 36 -8.09 -0.66 33.51
N ALA A 37 -6.90 -0.70 34.12
CA ALA A 37 -6.64 -0.09 35.41
C ALA A 37 -6.78 1.44 35.40
N ILE A 38 -6.26 2.12 34.36
CA ILE A 38 -6.45 3.56 34.20
C ILE A 38 -7.94 3.88 34.02
N GLY A 39 -8.64 3.12 33.19
CA GLY A 39 -10.08 3.29 32.99
C GLY A 39 -10.87 3.15 34.29
N GLU A 40 -10.58 2.12 35.10
CA GLU A 40 -11.19 1.92 36.41
C GLU A 40 -10.87 3.07 37.37
N TYR A 41 -9.63 3.55 37.38
CA TYR A 41 -9.22 4.69 38.20
C TYR A 41 -10.01 5.96 37.84
N LEU A 42 -10.13 6.29 36.55
CA LEU A 42 -10.89 7.45 36.06
C LEU A 42 -12.39 7.38 36.38
N THR A 43 -12.95 6.18 36.64
CA THR A 43 -14.34 6.08 37.14
C THR A 43 -14.47 6.45 38.61
N LYS A 44 -13.40 6.29 39.39
CA LYS A 44 -13.38 6.51 40.84
C LYS A 44 -12.92 7.93 41.20
N ASP A 45 -11.99 8.50 40.44
CA ASP A 45 -11.45 9.84 40.69
C ASP A 45 -11.98 10.87 39.68
N ALA A 46 -12.81 11.80 40.17
CA ALA A 46 -13.44 12.81 39.33
C ALA A 46 -12.48 13.92 38.89
N ILE A 47 -11.43 14.21 39.68
CA ILE A 47 -10.48 15.30 39.41
C ILE A 47 -9.63 14.94 38.19
N THR A 48 -9.01 13.77 38.23
CA THR A 48 -8.20 13.24 37.12
C THR A 48 -9.02 13.06 35.85
N ARG A 49 -10.27 12.61 35.97
CA ARG A 49 -11.18 12.50 34.81
C ARG A 49 -11.44 13.85 34.15
N VAL A 50 -11.73 14.88 34.94
CA VAL A 50 -11.97 16.23 34.41
C VAL A 50 -10.71 16.80 33.76
N GLU A 51 -9.53 16.58 34.34
CA GLU A 51 -8.26 17.00 33.73
C GLU A 51 -8.02 16.28 32.39
N PHE A 52 -8.21 14.95 32.35
CA PHE A 52 -8.06 14.17 31.12
C PHE A 52 -9.03 14.63 30.03
N GLU A 53 -10.29 14.88 30.38
CA GLU A 53 -11.30 15.40 29.44
C GLU A 53 -10.94 16.81 28.96
N ALA A 54 -10.49 17.70 29.85
CA ALA A 54 -10.11 19.06 29.52
C ALA A 54 -8.88 19.14 28.60
N LYS A 55 -7.90 18.24 28.81
CA LYS A 55 -6.67 18.14 28.03
C LYS A 55 -6.81 17.22 26.81
N GLY A 56 -7.95 16.57 26.63
CA GLY A 56 -8.20 15.63 25.54
C GLY A 56 -7.36 14.34 25.62
N VAL A 57 -6.92 13.95 26.82
CA VAL A 57 -6.13 12.73 27.05
C VAL A 57 -7.04 11.51 27.01
N LYS A 58 -6.84 10.64 26.01
CA LYS A 58 -7.56 9.38 25.90
C LYS A 58 -6.83 8.27 26.65
N THR A 59 -7.57 7.47 27.42
CA THR A 59 -7.02 6.33 28.18
C THR A 59 -6.17 5.35 27.35
N PRO A 60 -6.57 4.94 26.12
CA PRO A 60 -5.74 4.09 25.27
C PRO A 60 -4.37 4.73 24.95
N ASP A 61 -4.35 6.03 24.67
CA ASP A 61 -3.15 6.75 24.25
C ASP A 61 -2.20 6.93 25.44
N PHE A 62 -2.73 7.28 26.60
CA PHE A 62 -1.96 7.34 27.86
C PHE A 62 -1.31 5.98 28.18
N ALA A 63 -2.08 4.88 28.11
CA ALA A 63 -1.57 3.55 28.39
C ALA A 63 -0.47 3.11 27.40
N LYS A 64 -0.63 3.43 26.10
CA LYS A 64 0.40 3.16 25.08
C LYS A 64 1.67 3.96 25.34
N ARG A 65 1.54 5.27 25.59
CA ARG A 65 2.69 6.16 25.85
C ARG A 65 3.44 5.73 27.10
N LEU A 66 2.74 5.44 28.19
CA LEU A 66 3.35 4.97 29.44
C LEU A 66 4.13 3.66 29.25
N LEU A 67 3.53 2.68 28.57
CA LEU A 67 4.22 1.42 28.31
C LEU A 67 5.43 1.62 27.38
N GLY A 68 5.30 2.48 26.37
CA GLY A 68 6.41 2.87 25.48
C GLY A 68 7.55 3.59 26.19
N GLN A 69 7.25 4.48 27.14
CA GLN A 69 8.25 5.12 28.01
C GLN A 69 9.01 4.08 28.85
N ILE A 70 8.30 3.10 29.44
CA ILE A 70 8.93 2.02 30.22
C ILE A 70 9.84 1.16 29.34
N VAL A 71 9.37 0.76 28.15
CA VAL A 71 10.19 0.04 27.16
C VAL A 71 11.46 0.82 26.83
N PHE A 72 11.36 2.12 26.65
CA PHE A 72 12.52 2.97 26.36
C PHE A 72 13.54 2.95 27.51
N LEU A 73 13.07 3.00 28.76
CA LEU A 73 13.95 2.85 29.93
C LEU A 73 14.66 1.50 29.97
N TYR A 74 14.01 0.43 29.48
CA TYR A 74 14.66 -0.88 29.35
C TYR A 74 15.85 -0.84 28.40
N PHE A 75 15.79 -0.14 27.27
CA PHE A 75 16.96 0.07 26.41
C PHE A 75 18.08 0.87 27.12
N LEU A 76 17.71 1.97 27.79
CA LEU A 76 18.67 2.83 28.49
C LEU A 76 19.38 2.11 29.64
N GLN A 77 18.67 1.30 30.44
CA GLN A 77 19.30 0.54 31.52
C GLN A 77 20.22 -0.57 30.98
N ARG A 78 19.92 -1.18 29.83
CA ARG A 78 20.82 -2.19 29.22
C ARG A 78 22.14 -1.57 28.77
N LYS A 79 22.11 -0.34 28.26
CA LYS A 79 23.30 0.49 27.99
C LYS A 79 24.05 0.92 29.26
N GLY A 80 23.47 0.71 30.45
CA GLY A 80 24.06 1.12 31.73
C GLY A 80 24.06 2.63 31.93
N TRP A 81 23.13 3.34 31.31
CA TRP A 81 23.03 4.81 31.37
C TRP A 81 22.16 5.30 32.53
N LEU A 82 21.31 4.45 33.09
CA LEU A 82 20.48 4.79 34.25
C LEU A 82 21.17 4.36 35.54
N GLY A 83 21.07 5.18 36.60
CA GLY A 83 21.54 4.82 37.94
C GLY A 83 23.06 4.87 38.13
N VAL A 84 23.78 5.69 37.34
CA VAL A 84 25.23 5.80 37.43
C VAL A 84 25.63 6.57 38.69
N THR A 85 26.56 6.03 39.49
CA THR A 85 27.06 6.73 40.69
C THR A 85 27.77 8.03 40.32
N LYS A 86 27.63 9.08 41.13
CA LYS A 86 28.32 10.36 40.93
C LYS A 86 29.83 10.15 40.75
N GLY A 87 30.40 10.75 39.69
CA GLY A 87 31.82 10.62 39.35
C GLY A 87 32.23 9.35 38.60
N ARG A 88 31.32 8.41 38.33
CA ARG A 88 31.57 7.25 37.46
C ARG A 88 31.24 7.54 36.00
N ALA A 89 31.91 6.85 35.09
CA ALA A 89 31.67 6.94 33.64
C ALA A 89 30.27 6.39 33.28
N TRP A 90 29.69 6.91 32.20
CA TRP A 90 28.46 6.34 31.63
C TRP A 90 28.68 4.88 31.22
N GLY A 91 27.60 4.09 31.25
CA GLY A 91 27.67 2.64 30.99
C GLY A 91 27.94 1.78 32.22
N THR A 92 28.30 2.38 33.36
CA THR A 92 28.54 1.66 34.63
C THR A 92 27.28 1.47 35.49
N GLY A 93 26.14 1.97 35.02
CA GLY A 93 24.86 1.88 35.72
C GLY A 93 24.31 0.46 35.80
N PRO A 94 23.44 0.16 36.77
CA PRO A 94 22.80 -1.15 36.89
C PRO A 94 21.91 -1.46 35.68
N LYS A 95 22.04 -2.67 35.13
CA LYS A 95 21.16 -3.19 34.07
C LYS A 95 19.76 -3.57 34.56
N ASP A 96 19.55 -3.55 35.88
CA ASP A 96 18.33 -3.82 36.63
C ASP A 96 17.81 -2.56 37.35
N PHE A 97 18.11 -1.36 36.84
CA PHE A 97 17.81 -0.08 37.48
C PHE A 97 16.33 0.07 37.88
N LEU A 98 15.40 -0.27 36.99
CA LEU A 98 13.96 -0.18 37.26
C LEU A 98 13.51 -1.13 38.37
N GLN A 99 14.06 -2.35 38.39
CA GLN A 99 13.77 -3.31 39.46
C GLN A 99 14.28 -2.81 40.81
N ARG A 100 15.43 -2.13 40.85
CA ARG A 100 15.95 -1.52 42.09
C ARG A 100 15.10 -0.35 42.59
N LEU A 101 14.56 0.46 41.68
CA LEU A 101 13.59 1.51 42.03
C LEU A 101 12.32 0.87 42.62
N TYR A 102 11.77 -0.15 41.97
CA TYR A 102 10.58 -0.88 42.44
C TYR A 102 10.81 -1.57 43.80
N ASP A 103 11.99 -2.14 44.02
CA ASP A 103 12.37 -2.77 45.28
C ASP A 103 12.65 -1.75 46.41
N ARG A 104 12.47 -0.44 46.17
CA ARG A 104 12.78 0.66 47.12
C ARG A 104 14.24 0.73 47.55
N LYS A 105 15.16 0.24 46.72
CA LYS A 105 16.60 0.25 47.03
C LYS A 105 17.25 1.61 46.78
N LEU A 106 16.64 2.44 45.93
CA LEU A 106 17.17 3.76 45.53
C LEU A 106 16.36 4.94 46.06
N ALA A 107 15.05 4.77 46.27
CA ALA A 107 14.19 5.79 46.86
C ALA A 107 12.96 5.17 47.54
N PRO A 108 12.47 5.76 48.65
CA PRO A 108 11.20 5.38 49.25
C PRO A 108 10.03 5.88 48.40
N TYR A 109 8.95 5.11 48.32
CA TYR A 109 7.72 5.52 47.64
C TYR A 109 6.48 4.77 48.15
N ASN A 110 5.32 5.38 47.96
CA ASN A 110 4.00 4.81 48.21
C ASN A 110 3.36 4.30 46.89
N ASN A 111 3.32 5.16 45.87
CA ASN A 111 2.82 4.83 44.53
C ASN A 111 3.96 4.88 43.51
N PHE A 112 4.21 3.77 42.81
CA PHE A 112 5.33 3.67 41.88
C PHE A 112 5.19 4.58 40.67
N PHE A 113 3.97 4.83 40.20
CA PHE A 113 3.77 5.74 39.07
C PHE A 113 4.05 7.18 39.47
N ASN A 114 3.32 7.71 40.46
CA ASN A 114 3.42 9.11 40.87
C ASN A 114 4.74 9.48 41.54
N ASP A 115 5.27 8.62 42.41
CA ASP A 115 6.43 9.00 43.22
C ASP A 115 7.76 8.73 42.49
N ILE A 116 7.77 7.79 41.53
CA ILE A 116 8.98 7.31 40.84
C ILE A 116 8.92 7.57 39.33
N LEU A 117 7.93 7.03 38.62
CA LEU A 117 7.92 7.11 37.15
C LEU A 117 7.65 8.52 36.63
N GLU A 118 6.65 9.25 37.14
CA GLU A 118 6.37 10.62 36.69
C GLU A 118 7.58 11.56 36.90
N PRO A 119 8.25 11.59 38.07
CA PRO A 119 9.47 12.36 38.25
C PRO A 119 10.64 11.84 37.40
N LEU A 120 10.75 10.54 37.18
CA LEU A 120 11.79 9.99 36.30
C LEU A 120 11.59 10.47 34.86
N PHE A 121 10.36 10.48 34.35
CA PHE A 121 10.04 10.94 33.01
C PHE A 121 10.11 12.47 32.93
N TYR A 122 9.19 13.15 33.62
CA TYR A 122 8.87 14.55 33.41
C TYR A 122 9.84 15.53 34.08
N GLU A 123 10.72 15.05 34.96
CA GLU A 123 11.74 15.86 35.62
C GLU A 123 13.15 15.35 35.27
N ALA A 124 13.46 14.08 35.56
CA ALA A 124 14.80 13.55 35.42
C ALA A 124 15.21 13.43 33.94
N LEU A 125 14.40 12.84 33.07
CA LEU A 125 14.79 12.68 31.66
C LEU A 125 14.54 13.94 30.82
N ALA A 126 13.60 14.80 31.27
CA ALA A 126 13.15 15.98 30.52
C ALA A 126 13.80 17.31 30.89
N THR A 127 14.55 17.41 32.00
CA THR A 127 15.21 18.66 32.41
C THR A 127 16.74 18.53 32.44
N GLU A 128 17.46 19.53 31.94
CA GLU A 128 18.93 19.55 32.03
C GLU A 128 19.39 19.89 33.45
N ARG A 129 20.40 19.17 33.96
CA ARG A 129 20.91 19.32 35.34
C ARG A 129 22.44 19.29 35.37
N THR A 130 23.01 19.97 36.36
CA THR A 130 24.45 19.94 36.64
C THR A 130 24.91 18.49 36.88
N ASP A 131 25.96 18.08 36.16
CA ASP A 131 26.54 16.73 36.16
C ASP A 131 25.55 15.58 35.83
N ASN A 132 24.36 15.90 35.32
CA ASN A 132 23.23 14.98 35.16
C ASN A 132 22.82 14.29 36.48
N PHE A 133 23.13 14.88 37.63
CA PHE A 133 22.81 14.29 38.93
C PHE A 133 21.36 14.55 39.30
N TYR A 134 20.64 13.51 39.70
CA TYR A 134 19.24 13.58 40.13
C TYR A 134 19.12 13.26 41.62
N GLN A 135 18.78 14.29 42.40
CA GLN A 135 18.82 14.22 43.87
C GLN A 135 17.85 13.19 44.45
N ARG A 136 16.66 13.02 43.85
CA ARG A 136 15.62 12.13 44.39
C ARG A 136 16.07 10.67 44.44
N PHE A 137 16.92 10.23 43.50
CA PHE A 137 17.39 8.84 43.40
C PHE A 137 18.89 8.69 43.69
N ASP A 138 19.55 9.77 44.16
CA ASP A 138 20.99 9.81 44.50
C ASP A 138 21.91 9.22 43.41
N CYS A 139 21.60 9.47 42.14
CA CYS A 139 22.35 8.93 41.01
C CYS A 139 22.32 9.86 39.80
N ARG A 140 23.16 9.57 38.80
CA ARG A 140 23.16 10.26 37.52
C ARG A 140 22.12 9.63 36.59
N ILE A 141 21.33 10.51 35.97
CA ILE A 141 20.29 10.18 35.00
C ILE A 141 20.44 11.16 33.85
N PRO A 142 20.56 10.67 32.60
CA PRO A 142 20.80 11.53 31.46
C PRO A 142 19.62 12.46 31.17
N PHE A 143 19.92 13.65 30.67
CA PHE A 143 18.93 14.48 30.00
C PHE A 143 18.75 14.01 28.55
N LEU A 144 17.51 13.68 28.17
CA LEU A 144 17.15 13.18 26.84
C LEU A 144 16.18 14.10 26.09
N ASN A 145 15.97 15.33 26.57
CA ASN A 145 14.97 16.28 26.06
C ASN A 145 13.51 15.94 26.45
N GLY A 146 12.60 16.89 26.25
CA GLY A 146 11.22 16.83 26.71
C GLY A 146 10.27 15.96 25.89
N GLY A 147 10.49 15.74 24.59
CA GLY A 147 9.53 15.06 23.69
C GLY A 147 8.77 13.83 24.26
N LEU A 148 9.38 12.64 24.30
CA LEU A 148 8.73 11.42 24.86
C LEU A 148 8.42 11.57 26.35
N PHE A 149 9.28 12.31 27.05
CA PHE A 149 9.33 12.42 28.49
C PHE A 149 8.63 13.66 29.01
N GLU A 150 7.67 14.18 28.27
CA GLU A 150 6.74 15.23 28.69
C GLU A 150 5.36 14.62 29.01
N PRO A 151 4.55 15.29 29.85
CA PRO A 151 3.18 14.88 30.11
C PRO A 151 2.35 14.93 28.81
N ILE A 152 1.61 13.86 28.52
CA ILE A 152 0.74 13.80 27.33
C ILE A 152 -0.30 14.94 27.35
N CYS A 153 -0.41 15.67 26.25
CA CYS A 153 -1.27 16.85 26.14
C CYS A 153 -1.04 17.92 27.25
N GLY A 154 0.11 17.89 27.93
CA GLY A 154 0.42 18.80 29.02
C GLY A 154 -0.58 18.73 30.19
N TYR A 155 -1.03 17.53 30.57
CA TYR A 155 -1.80 17.36 31.80
C TYR A 155 -0.97 17.75 33.02
N ASP A 156 -1.62 18.29 34.04
CA ASP A 156 -0.95 18.76 35.25
C ASP A 156 -0.55 17.59 36.17
N TRP A 157 0.56 16.93 35.83
CA TRP A 157 1.11 15.82 36.60
C TRP A 157 1.58 16.19 38.01
N VAL A 158 1.77 17.49 38.29
CA VAL A 158 2.22 17.95 39.62
C VAL A 158 1.05 17.99 40.59
N ASN A 159 -0.14 18.38 40.11
CA ASN A 159 -1.33 18.54 40.95
C ASN A 159 -2.38 17.44 40.74
N THR A 160 -2.16 16.52 39.81
CA THR A 160 -3.10 15.42 39.49
C THR A 160 -2.47 14.08 39.82
N ASP A 161 -2.93 13.44 40.88
CA ASP A 161 -2.45 12.11 41.25
C ASP A 161 -3.12 11.00 40.42
N ILE A 162 -2.35 10.03 39.92
CA ILE A 162 -2.85 8.86 39.18
C ILE A 162 -2.45 7.57 39.91
N LEU A 163 -3.16 7.28 41.00
CA LEU A 163 -2.80 6.20 41.93
C LEU A 163 -3.10 4.79 41.39
N LEU A 164 -2.30 4.35 40.43
CA LEU A 164 -2.34 2.99 39.86
C LEU A 164 -1.74 1.96 40.83
N ASP A 165 -2.33 0.76 40.89
CA ASP A 165 -1.80 -0.33 41.72
C ASP A 165 -0.37 -0.72 41.30
N ASN A 166 0.55 -0.71 42.26
CA ASN A 166 1.95 -1.11 42.07
C ASN A 166 2.09 -2.53 41.49
N ALA A 167 1.13 -3.43 41.74
CA ALA A 167 1.11 -4.78 41.18
C ALA A 167 0.99 -4.82 39.65
N ILE A 168 0.51 -3.74 39.01
CA ILE A 168 0.51 -3.60 37.55
C ILE A 168 1.93 -3.46 37.05
N PHE A 169 2.70 -2.53 37.64
CA PHE A 169 4.10 -2.29 37.26
C PHE A 169 4.98 -3.49 37.59
N LYS A 170 4.73 -4.18 38.70
CA LYS A 170 5.38 -5.47 38.99
C LYS A 170 5.24 -6.45 37.83
N GLY A 171 4.02 -6.61 37.31
CA GLY A 171 3.77 -7.51 36.17
C GLY A 171 4.44 -7.04 34.87
N ILE A 172 4.54 -5.72 34.65
CA ILE A 172 5.28 -5.18 33.50
C ILE A 172 6.76 -5.51 33.60
N LEU A 173 7.38 -5.24 34.76
CA LEU A 173 8.80 -5.52 34.99
C LEU A 173 9.10 -7.02 34.92
N GLU A 174 8.28 -7.86 35.55
CA GLU A 174 8.42 -9.32 35.52
C GLU A 174 8.40 -9.86 34.08
N VAL A 175 7.55 -9.33 33.20
CA VAL A 175 7.51 -9.73 31.80
C VAL A 175 8.73 -9.22 31.06
N PHE A 176 9.07 -7.93 31.18
CA PHE A 176 10.19 -7.34 30.43
C PHE A 176 11.55 -7.92 30.85
N ASP A 177 11.72 -8.31 32.11
CA ASP A 177 12.94 -8.95 32.61
C ASP A 177 13.17 -10.36 32.02
N LEU A 178 12.15 -11.01 31.46
CA LEU A 178 12.30 -12.29 30.74
C LEU A 178 13.02 -12.14 29.40
N TYR A 179 13.09 -10.92 28.86
CA TYR A 179 13.60 -10.66 27.52
C TYR A 179 14.90 -9.88 27.55
N ASN A 180 15.81 -10.25 26.65
CA ASN A 180 17.02 -9.47 26.45
C ASN A 180 16.73 -8.29 25.51
N PHE A 181 16.63 -7.06 26.01
CA PHE A 181 16.57 -5.90 25.12
C PHE A 181 17.96 -5.72 24.48
N THR A 182 18.06 -6.05 23.19
CA THR A 182 19.29 -5.90 22.40
C THR A 182 19.27 -4.59 21.66
N VAL A 183 20.46 -4.06 21.51
CA VAL A 183 20.72 -2.84 20.79
C VAL A 183 21.31 -3.14 19.40
N ARG A 184 21.81 -4.35 19.14
CA ARG A 184 22.43 -4.71 17.85
C ARG A 184 21.51 -5.61 17.04
N GLU A 185 21.25 -5.22 15.79
CA GLU A 185 20.40 -5.96 14.84
C GLU A 185 21.09 -7.20 14.25
N GLU A 186 22.43 -7.28 14.31
CA GLU A 186 23.27 -8.24 13.59
C GLU A 186 24.27 -8.98 14.49
N GLU A 187 23.82 -9.81 15.42
CA GLU A 187 24.69 -10.85 16.02
C GLU A 187 24.09 -12.24 15.79
N PRO A 188 24.61 -13.03 14.81
CA PRO A 188 24.05 -14.33 14.45
C PRO A 188 24.27 -15.45 15.48
N LEU A 189 24.89 -15.18 16.62
CA LEU A 189 25.51 -16.23 17.44
C LEU A 189 25.24 -16.19 18.95
N ASP A 190 24.49 -15.22 19.48
CA ASP A 190 24.08 -15.29 20.87
C ASP A 190 22.74 -16.04 21.00
N LYS A 191 22.80 -17.17 21.71
CA LYS A 191 21.68 -18.07 22.07
C LYS A 191 20.61 -17.43 22.95
N GLU A 192 20.60 -16.11 23.10
CA GLU A 192 19.63 -15.39 23.92
C GLU A 192 18.65 -14.62 23.03
N VAL A 193 17.39 -14.98 23.24
CA VAL A 193 16.19 -14.34 22.72
C VAL A 193 16.20 -12.83 22.99
N ALA A 194 16.33 -12.00 21.95
CA ALA A 194 16.48 -10.56 22.11
C ALA A 194 15.38 -9.71 21.44
N VAL A 195 14.92 -8.68 22.15
CA VAL A 195 13.94 -7.67 21.71
C VAL A 195 14.70 -6.48 21.13
N ASP A 196 14.43 -6.17 19.87
CA ASP A 196 15.02 -5.06 19.14
C ASP A 196 13.96 -3.97 18.80
N PRO A 197 14.37 -2.76 18.38
CA PRO A 197 13.45 -1.68 18.00
C PRO A 197 12.51 -2.03 16.82
N GLU A 198 12.93 -2.93 15.92
CA GLU A 198 12.14 -3.36 14.76
C GLU A 198 10.95 -4.23 15.20
N MET A 199 11.22 -5.21 16.06
CA MET A 199 10.24 -6.10 16.69
C MET A 199 9.23 -5.29 17.49
N LEU A 200 9.66 -4.24 18.20
CA LEU A 200 8.76 -3.33 18.87
C LEU A 200 7.85 -2.58 17.89
N GLY A 201 8.39 -2.11 16.76
CA GLY A 201 7.59 -1.55 15.67
C GLY A 201 6.45 -2.49 15.27
N ARG A 202 6.76 -3.76 15.02
CA ARG A 202 5.75 -4.80 14.70
C ARG A 202 4.76 -5.01 15.84
N VAL A 203 5.22 -5.00 17.09
CA VAL A 203 4.36 -5.15 18.27
C VAL A 203 3.38 -3.98 18.35
N PHE A 204 3.88 -2.75 18.30
CA PHE A 204 3.08 -1.53 18.39
C PHE A 204 2.05 -1.41 17.26
N GLU A 205 2.44 -1.76 16.04
CA GLU A 205 1.52 -1.88 14.90
C GLU A 205 0.44 -2.94 15.14
N ASN A 206 0.85 -4.07 15.71
CA ASN A 206 -0.05 -5.18 16.00
C ASN A 206 -0.99 -4.95 17.21
N LEU A 207 -0.75 -3.93 18.02
CA LEU A 207 -1.63 -3.51 19.12
C LEU A 207 -2.76 -2.59 18.71
N LEU A 208 -2.71 -2.03 17.49
CA LEU A 208 -3.84 -1.32 16.92
C LEU A 208 -5.02 -2.32 16.81
N PRO A 209 -6.19 -2.05 17.44
CA PRO A 209 -7.35 -2.93 17.41
C PRO A 209 -7.67 -3.47 16.01
N GLU A 210 -8.04 -4.75 15.89
CA GLU A 210 -8.42 -5.35 14.59
C GLU A 210 -9.58 -4.59 13.91
N ASN A 211 -10.48 -4.01 14.70
CA ASN A 211 -11.57 -3.15 14.23
C ASN A 211 -11.05 -1.81 13.67
N GLU A 212 -9.94 -1.29 14.21
CA GLU A 212 -9.26 -0.10 13.70
C GLU A 212 -8.43 -0.43 12.46
N ARG A 213 -7.82 -1.61 12.30
CA ARG A 213 -7.16 -2.00 11.04
C ARG A 213 -8.13 -2.24 9.89
N LYS A 214 -9.17 -3.05 10.14
CA LYS A 214 -10.24 -3.26 9.15
C LYS A 214 -11.07 -2.00 8.91
N GLY A 215 -11.14 -1.07 9.87
CA GLY A 215 -11.86 0.21 9.82
C GLY A 215 -11.09 1.37 9.17
N SER A 216 -9.79 1.49 9.44
CA SER A 216 -8.90 2.50 8.85
C SER A 216 -8.29 2.08 7.52
N GLY A 217 -8.21 0.78 7.21
CA GLY A 217 -7.59 0.28 5.98
C GLY A 217 -6.06 0.36 5.99
N THR A 218 -5.44 0.36 7.17
CA THR A 218 -3.98 0.35 7.36
C THR A 218 -3.46 -1.09 7.39
N TYR A 219 -2.50 -1.41 6.51
CA TYR A 219 -1.90 -2.73 6.38
C TYR A 219 -0.38 -2.66 6.55
N TYR A 220 0.21 -3.69 7.16
CA TYR A 220 1.66 -3.80 7.34
C TYR A 220 2.37 -3.93 5.99
N THR A 221 3.22 -2.98 5.64
CA THR A 221 4.04 -3.06 4.43
C THR A 221 5.25 -3.97 4.67
N PRO A 222 5.46 -5.02 3.84
CA PRO A 222 6.66 -5.84 3.93
C PRO A 222 7.95 -5.05 3.75
N ARG A 223 9.00 -5.47 4.46
CA ARG A 223 10.28 -4.77 4.55
C ARG A 223 10.92 -4.60 3.17
N GLU A 224 10.81 -5.63 2.33
CA GLU A 224 11.30 -5.66 0.97
C GLU A 224 10.71 -4.53 0.13
N ILE A 225 9.40 -4.30 0.24
CA ILE A 225 8.69 -3.24 -0.48
C ILE A 225 9.06 -1.87 0.08
N VAL A 226 9.17 -1.74 1.40
CA VAL A 226 9.63 -0.48 2.04
C VAL A 226 11.03 -0.11 1.56
N GLN A 227 11.98 -1.06 1.63
CA GLN A 227 13.36 -0.86 1.20
C GLN A 227 13.42 -0.48 -0.28
N TYR A 228 12.72 -1.23 -1.13
CA TYR A 228 12.62 -0.95 -2.55
C TYR A 228 12.15 0.49 -2.84
N MET A 229 11.04 0.91 -2.21
CA MET A 229 10.50 2.27 -2.42
C MET A 229 11.44 3.35 -1.89
N CYS A 230 12.09 3.13 -0.75
CA CYS A 230 13.08 4.08 -0.21
C CYS A 230 14.28 4.23 -1.16
N GLN A 231 14.80 3.13 -1.69
CA GLN A 231 15.92 3.13 -2.63
C GLN A 231 15.56 3.84 -3.94
N GLU A 232 14.46 3.46 -4.57
CA GLU A 232 14.06 4.04 -5.87
C GLU A 232 13.65 5.51 -5.77
N SER A 233 13.03 5.93 -4.67
CA SER A 233 12.76 7.35 -4.44
C SER A 233 14.03 8.16 -4.23
N LEU A 234 15.05 7.64 -3.53
CA LEU A 234 16.37 8.28 -3.43
C LEU A 234 17.07 8.35 -4.78
N ILE A 235 17.02 7.29 -5.60
CA ILE A 235 17.66 7.31 -6.91
C ILE A 235 17.00 8.36 -7.83
N ASN A 236 15.66 8.41 -7.84
CA ASN A 236 14.93 9.42 -8.61
C ASN A 236 15.19 10.85 -8.12
N TYR A 237 15.35 11.04 -6.81
CA TYR A 237 15.73 12.32 -6.22
C TYR A 237 17.14 12.75 -6.64
N LEU A 238 18.14 11.86 -6.51
CA LEU A 238 19.51 12.16 -6.88
C LEU A 238 19.66 12.43 -8.37
N ASP A 239 18.96 11.65 -9.22
CA ASP A 239 18.90 11.88 -10.66
C ASP A 239 18.35 13.27 -10.97
N ALA A 240 17.26 13.67 -10.31
CA ALA A 240 16.69 15.01 -10.45
C ALA A 240 17.69 16.11 -10.05
N LYS A 241 18.26 16.00 -8.84
CA LYS A 241 19.12 17.06 -8.28
C LYS A 241 20.44 17.22 -9.02
N LEU A 242 21.01 16.13 -9.53
CA LEU A 242 22.33 16.17 -10.17
C LEU A 242 22.24 16.49 -11.66
N ASN A 243 21.15 16.09 -12.32
CA ASN A 243 21.01 16.16 -13.78
C ASN A 243 20.05 17.24 -14.28
N ILE A 244 19.21 17.83 -13.44
CA ILE A 244 18.38 18.99 -13.84
C ILE A 244 19.19 20.26 -13.65
N GLN A 245 19.23 21.09 -14.69
CA GLN A 245 19.93 22.37 -14.67
C GLN A 245 19.01 23.49 -15.20
N PRO A 246 19.05 24.70 -14.61
CA PRO A 246 18.34 25.84 -15.16
C PRO A 246 19.05 26.32 -16.43
N GLN A 247 18.31 26.40 -17.54
CA GLN A 247 18.78 27.01 -18.79
C GLN A 247 17.97 28.26 -19.13
N PRO A 248 18.59 29.32 -19.67
CA PRO A 248 17.85 30.50 -20.11
C PRO A 248 16.93 30.13 -21.29
N ILE A 249 15.66 30.52 -21.23
CA ILE A 249 14.73 30.36 -22.34
C ILE A 249 15.17 31.31 -23.46
N GLU A 250 15.49 30.76 -24.65
CA GLU A 250 15.78 31.59 -25.81
C GLU A 250 14.50 32.32 -26.28
N ASP A 251 14.59 33.65 -26.41
CA ASP A 251 13.51 34.45 -26.97
C ASP A 251 13.12 33.93 -28.37
N PRO A 252 11.81 33.82 -28.69
CA PRO A 252 11.35 33.50 -30.04
C PRO A 252 11.97 34.48 -31.06
N PRO A 253 12.19 34.07 -32.33
CA PRO A 253 12.83 34.93 -33.34
C PRO A 253 12.20 36.31 -33.51
N GLN A 254 10.89 36.42 -33.22
CA GLN A 254 10.11 37.65 -33.29
C GLN A 254 10.42 38.63 -32.13
N CYS A 255 10.84 38.12 -30.97
CA CYS A 255 11.23 38.92 -29.79
C CYS A 255 12.71 39.34 -29.83
N LYS A 256 13.57 38.61 -30.56
CA LYS A 256 15.00 38.96 -30.74
C LYS A 256 15.19 40.36 -31.35
N VAL A 257 14.30 40.78 -32.24
CA VAL A 257 14.34 42.14 -32.83
C VAL A 257 14.06 43.19 -31.77
N PHE A 258 13.11 42.96 -30.85
CA PHE A 258 12.73 43.92 -29.81
C PHE A 258 13.81 44.07 -28.73
N SER A 259 14.50 42.99 -28.36
CA SER A 259 15.57 43.00 -27.35
C SER A 259 16.87 43.63 -27.85
N GLU A 260 17.15 43.59 -29.16
CA GLU A 260 18.27 44.33 -29.78
C GLU A 260 18.08 45.86 -29.71
N PHE A 261 16.84 46.35 -29.74
CA PHE A 261 16.54 47.80 -29.70
C PHE A 261 16.60 48.42 -28.30
N THR A 262 16.37 47.66 -27.23
CA THR A 262 16.18 48.23 -25.87
C THR A 262 17.38 48.05 -24.93
N LYS A 263 18.36 47.20 -25.24
CA LYS A 263 19.56 46.90 -24.41
C LYS A 263 19.28 46.60 -22.93
N VAL A 264 18.05 46.22 -22.58
CA VAL A 264 17.66 45.78 -21.24
C VAL A 264 16.62 44.70 -21.41
N ASN A 265 16.98 43.46 -21.10
CA ASN A 265 16.01 42.39 -20.88
C ASN A 265 16.04 42.03 -19.38
N PRO A 266 15.17 42.61 -18.52
CA PRO A 266 15.24 42.42 -17.08
C PRO A 266 14.64 41.10 -16.58
N PHE A 267 14.14 40.23 -17.45
CA PHE A 267 13.56 38.95 -17.07
C PHE A 267 13.98 37.85 -18.05
N THR A 268 15.18 37.30 -17.86
CA THR A 268 15.51 36.02 -18.51
C THR A 268 14.78 34.94 -17.74
N ALA A 269 13.69 34.42 -18.32
CA ALA A 269 13.02 33.25 -17.78
C ALA A 269 13.92 32.02 -17.98
N TYR A 270 13.97 31.13 -16.99
CA TYR A 270 14.75 29.90 -17.06
C TYR A 270 13.80 28.71 -17.19
N GLU A 271 14.17 27.73 -18.01
CA GLU A 271 13.55 26.41 -18.05
C GLU A 271 14.45 25.37 -17.38
N GLU A 272 13.86 24.41 -16.70
CA GLU A 272 14.59 23.27 -16.15
C GLU A 272 14.80 22.23 -17.25
N VAL A 273 16.06 21.94 -17.56
CA VAL A 273 16.43 20.97 -18.61
C VAL A 273 17.19 19.81 -17.99
N TYR A 274 16.80 18.59 -18.38
CA TYR A 274 17.51 17.37 -18.01
C TYR A 274 18.77 17.18 -18.87
N ILE A 275 19.94 17.18 -18.22
CA ILE A 275 21.26 16.93 -18.81
C ILE A 275 21.95 15.88 -17.94
N GLU A 276 22.13 14.67 -18.47
CA GLU A 276 22.74 13.56 -17.73
C GLU A 276 24.24 13.83 -17.45
N ARG A 277 24.54 14.36 -16.26
CA ARG A 277 25.89 14.55 -15.71
C ARG A 277 26.36 13.31 -14.97
N VAL A 278 25.44 12.69 -14.22
CA VAL A 278 25.64 11.45 -13.47
C VAL A 278 24.64 10.43 -14.00
N PRO A 279 25.10 9.34 -14.65
CA PRO A 279 24.19 8.31 -15.16
C PRO A 279 23.30 7.75 -14.06
N ARG A 280 21.99 7.63 -14.32
CA ARG A 280 21.07 7.04 -13.34
C ARG A 280 21.45 5.60 -12.97
N GLN A 281 22.04 4.85 -13.89
CA GLN A 281 22.53 3.49 -13.61
C GLN A 281 23.63 3.49 -12.55
N ASP A 282 24.53 4.48 -12.57
CA ASP A 282 25.59 4.62 -11.56
C ASP A 282 24.99 4.96 -10.18
N LEU A 283 23.97 5.83 -10.15
CA LEU A 283 23.23 6.16 -8.93
C LEU A 283 22.50 4.93 -8.37
N ALA A 284 21.89 4.12 -9.24
CA ALA A 284 21.21 2.89 -8.84
C ALA A 284 22.21 1.86 -8.27
N GLU A 285 23.32 1.61 -8.95
CA GLU A 285 24.38 0.72 -8.46
C GLU A 285 24.92 1.17 -7.09
N PHE A 286 25.11 2.48 -6.92
CA PHE A 286 25.53 3.07 -5.65
C PHE A 286 24.53 2.81 -4.51
N ILE A 287 23.23 3.06 -4.73
CA ILE A 287 22.21 2.88 -3.71
C ILE A 287 21.96 1.40 -3.41
N TYR A 288 21.97 0.53 -4.44
CA TYR A 288 21.69 -0.90 -4.26
C TYR A 288 22.86 -1.70 -3.68
N HIS A 289 24.10 -1.37 -4.05
CA HIS A 289 25.26 -2.22 -3.83
C HIS A 289 26.46 -1.51 -3.18
N GLY A 290 26.31 -0.25 -2.77
CA GLY A 290 27.39 0.56 -2.20
C GLY A 290 28.08 -0.06 -0.98
N GLU A 291 27.35 -0.62 -0.02
CA GLU A 291 27.94 -1.24 1.18
C GLU A 291 28.78 -2.47 0.86
N VAL A 292 28.24 -3.38 0.03
CA VAL A 292 28.94 -4.59 -0.39
C VAL A 292 30.22 -4.22 -1.15
N ALA A 293 30.15 -3.20 -2.01
CA ALA A 293 31.32 -2.67 -2.69
C ALA A 293 32.38 -2.15 -1.70
N GLN A 294 31.98 -1.41 -0.67
CA GLN A 294 32.87 -0.87 0.36
C GLN A 294 33.55 -1.96 1.21
N GLU A 295 32.83 -2.99 1.63
CA GLU A 295 33.40 -4.12 2.41
C GLU A 295 34.45 -4.90 1.61
N HIS A 296 34.17 -5.13 0.32
CA HIS A 296 35.12 -5.74 -0.59
C HIS A 296 36.37 -4.87 -0.80
N GLU A 297 36.22 -3.55 -0.87
CA GLU A 297 37.32 -2.58 -0.95
C GLU A 297 38.20 -2.61 0.30
N ALA A 298 37.59 -2.54 1.49
CA ALA A 298 38.30 -2.63 2.77
C ALA A 298 39.07 -3.96 2.89
N THR A 299 38.44 -5.07 2.52
CA THR A 299 39.06 -6.41 2.56
C THR A 299 40.23 -6.53 1.57
N ALA A 300 40.10 -5.95 0.37
CA ALA A 300 41.15 -5.98 -0.65
C ALA A 300 42.38 -5.14 -0.24
N VAL A 301 42.16 -3.96 0.37
CA VAL A 301 43.24 -3.11 0.90
C VAL A 301 44.00 -3.85 2.00
N VAL A 302 43.29 -4.47 2.95
CA VAL A 302 43.91 -5.27 4.02
C VAL A 302 44.72 -6.43 3.43
N LYS A 303 44.16 -7.19 2.48
CA LYS A 303 44.89 -8.29 1.82
C LYS A 303 46.14 -7.81 1.08
N SER A 304 46.08 -6.67 0.38
CA SER A 304 47.24 -6.09 -0.32
C SER A 304 48.35 -5.61 0.63
N GLN A 305 48.00 -5.21 1.86
CA GLN A 305 48.98 -4.80 2.89
C GLN A 305 49.68 -5.98 3.56
N TYR A 306 49.00 -7.14 3.68
CA TYR A 306 49.56 -8.34 4.31
C TYR A 306 50.23 -9.32 3.32
N GLU A 307 49.83 -9.34 2.05
CA GLU A 307 50.42 -10.20 1.02
C GLU A 307 51.16 -9.37 -0.05
N LYS A 308 52.49 -9.38 -0.02
CA LYS A 308 53.38 -8.77 -1.04
C LYS A 308 53.26 -9.38 -2.46
N ILE A 309 52.23 -10.17 -2.76
CA ILE A 309 52.08 -10.95 -4.02
C ILE A 309 50.66 -10.80 -4.61
N TYR A 310 50.04 -9.63 -4.52
CA TYR A 310 48.85 -9.31 -5.31
C TYR A 310 49.23 -8.37 -6.47
N THR A 311 49.32 -8.92 -7.68
CA THR A 311 49.62 -8.17 -8.93
C THR A 311 48.39 -7.98 -9.82
N GLY A 312 47.19 -8.30 -9.34
CA GLY A 312 45.93 -8.01 -10.04
C GLY A 312 45.56 -6.54 -9.88
N ALA A 313 45.37 -5.82 -10.98
CA ALA A 313 44.82 -4.46 -10.94
C ALA A 313 43.42 -4.49 -10.32
N TYR A 314 43.28 -3.92 -9.13
CA TYR A 314 42.01 -3.86 -8.42
C TYR A 314 41.11 -2.80 -9.08
N GLN A 315 39.97 -3.22 -9.63
CA GLN A 315 38.93 -2.31 -10.11
C GLN A 315 37.96 -2.02 -8.96
N SER A 316 37.87 -0.75 -8.55
CA SER A 316 36.87 -0.26 -7.60
C SER A 316 35.46 -0.59 -8.13
N LYS A 317 34.61 -1.14 -7.25
CA LYS A 317 33.24 -1.53 -7.59
C LYS A 317 32.25 -0.35 -7.54
N ILE A 318 32.63 0.78 -6.92
CA ILE A 318 31.83 2.01 -6.95
C ILE A 318 32.05 2.73 -8.29
N PRO A 319 30.98 3.12 -9.01
CA PRO A 319 31.11 3.80 -10.29
C PRO A 319 31.97 5.07 -10.23
N GLU A 320 32.71 5.36 -11.31
CA GLU A 320 33.61 6.52 -11.36
C GLU A 320 32.88 7.85 -11.18
N ASN A 321 31.68 7.98 -11.75
CA ASN A 321 30.89 9.21 -11.60
C ASN A 321 30.48 9.45 -10.15
N ILE A 322 30.18 8.41 -9.38
CA ILE A 322 29.82 8.53 -7.95
C ILE A 322 31.00 9.09 -7.16
N ARG A 323 32.22 8.63 -7.45
CA ARG A 323 33.45 9.13 -6.82
C ARG A 323 33.72 10.59 -7.21
N LYS A 324 33.56 10.91 -8.49
CA LYS A 324 33.76 12.26 -9.02
C LYS A 324 32.80 13.29 -8.43
N PHE A 325 31.54 12.90 -8.21
CA PHE A 325 30.48 13.76 -7.70
C PHE A 325 30.12 13.50 -6.23
N ALA A 326 31.00 12.84 -5.47
CA ALA A 326 30.72 12.39 -4.10
C ALA A 326 30.27 13.53 -3.17
N THR A 327 30.87 14.72 -3.30
CA THR A 327 30.48 15.90 -2.51
C THR A 327 29.07 16.38 -2.85
N GLU A 328 28.76 16.54 -4.14
CA GLU A 328 27.41 16.96 -4.60
C GLU A 328 26.35 15.93 -4.17
N ILE A 329 26.66 14.63 -4.26
CA ILE A 329 25.76 13.55 -3.82
C ILE A 329 25.53 13.61 -2.31
N ASP A 330 26.58 13.79 -1.50
CA ASP A 330 26.44 13.88 -0.05
C ASP A 330 25.64 15.12 0.39
N GLU A 331 25.87 16.27 -0.25
CA GLU A 331 25.11 17.49 -0.01
C GLU A 331 23.63 17.31 -0.38
N ALA A 332 23.33 16.61 -1.48
CA ALA A 332 21.96 16.27 -1.85
C ALA A 332 21.32 15.35 -0.79
N LEU A 333 22.00 14.27 -0.40
CA LEU A 333 21.52 13.34 0.63
C LEU A 333 21.31 14.02 2.00
N ALA A 334 22.12 15.00 2.36
CA ALA A 334 21.94 15.76 3.60
C ALA A 334 20.69 16.65 3.54
N ASN A 335 20.43 17.28 2.39
CA ASN A 335 19.41 18.33 2.27
C ASN A 335 18.02 17.84 1.82
N VAL A 336 17.89 16.56 1.43
CA VAL A 336 16.63 15.96 0.99
C VAL A 336 15.50 16.18 1.99
N LYS A 337 14.32 16.62 1.52
CA LYS A 337 13.10 16.78 2.33
C LYS A 337 12.05 15.75 1.95
N ILE A 338 11.61 14.97 2.92
CA ILE A 338 10.81 13.76 2.73
C ILE A 338 9.55 13.83 3.58
N CYS A 339 8.39 13.57 2.97
CA CYS A 339 7.11 13.58 3.68
C CYS A 339 6.38 12.23 3.54
N ASP A 340 5.96 11.68 4.68
CA ASP A 340 4.95 10.63 4.74
C ASP A 340 3.60 11.18 5.25
N PRO A 341 2.62 11.46 4.36
CA PRO A 341 1.31 12.00 4.73
C PRO A 341 0.38 11.00 5.44
N ALA A 342 0.78 9.73 5.58
CA ALA A 342 0.05 8.70 6.31
C ALA A 342 1.07 7.80 7.04
N ILE A 343 1.85 8.44 7.92
CA ILE A 343 3.10 7.89 8.48
C ILE A 343 2.92 6.59 9.25
N GLY A 344 1.73 6.34 9.81
CA GLY A 344 1.46 5.18 10.63
C GLY A 344 2.50 5.05 11.74
N SER A 345 3.03 3.84 11.89
CA SER A 345 4.10 3.51 12.84
C SER A 345 5.51 3.94 12.42
N GLY A 346 5.68 4.62 11.28
CA GLY A 346 6.98 5.14 10.83
C GLY A 346 7.85 4.16 10.04
N ALA A 347 7.28 3.18 9.34
CA ALA A 347 8.05 2.22 8.53
C ALA A 347 8.88 2.91 7.43
N PHE A 348 8.28 3.82 6.64
CA PHE A 348 9.00 4.57 5.60
C PHE A 348 9.99 5.59 6.15
N PRO A 349 9.67 6.40 7.18
CA PRO A 349 10.66 7.26 7.84
C PRO A 349 11.92 6.52 8.29
N VAL A 350 11.77 5.39 8.97
CA VAL A 350 12.90 4.59 9.46
C VAL A 350 13.65 3.95 8.29
N GLY A 351 12.94 3.36 7.31
CA GLY A 351 13.56 2.80 6.12
C GLY A 351 14.37 3.83 5.33
N MET A 352 13.81 5.01 5.13
CA MET A 352 14.44 6.11 4.43
C MET A 352 15.66 6.66 5.17
N MET A 353 15.54 6.84 6.49
CA MET A 353 16.68 7.22 7.33
C MET A 353 17.84 6.23 7.15
N ASN A 354 17.55 4.93 7.19
CA ASN A 354 18.56 3.89 7.03
C ASN A 354 19.23 3.96 5.64
N GLU A 355 18.46 4.15 4.56
CA GLU A 355 19.03 4.27 3.21
C GLU A 355 19.87 5.56 3.04
N ILE A 356 19.47 6.69 3.63
CA ILE A 356 20.28 7.92 3.63
C ILE A 356 21.60 7.68 4.38
N VAL A 357 21.54 7.09 5.57
CA VAL A 357 22.72 6.82 6.41
C VAL A 357 23.67 5.85 5.70
N ARG A 358 23.12 4.78 5.10
CA ARG A 358 23.85 3.82 4.27
C ARG A 358 24.60 4.53 3.15
N ALA A 359 23.88 5.29 2.32
CA ALA A 359 24.47 5.98 1.17
C ALA A 359 25.58 6.96 1.60
N ARG A 360 25.33 7.78 2.64
CA ARG A 360 26.34 8.75 3.13
C ARG A 360 27.56 8.08 3.76
N SER A 361 27.37 6.92 4.40
CA SER A 361 28.46 6.11 4.98
C SER A 361 29.39 5.55 3.91
N VAL A 362 28.83 5.11 2.77
CA VAL A 362 29.62 4.65 1.61
C VAL A 362 30.50 5.79 1.06
N LEU A 363 30.01 7.04 1.09
CA LEU A 363 30.77 8.21 0.63
C LEU A 363 31.93 8.61 1.57
N ASN A 364 31.99 8.10 2.81
CA ASN A 364 33.05 8.43 3.75
C ASN A 364 34.45 8.06 3.23
N ALA A 365 34.54 6.99 2.43
CA ALA A 365 35.80 6.56 1.80
C ALA A 365 36.42 7.63 0.89
N TYR A 366 35.62 8.58 0.40
CA TYR A 366 36.03 9.61 -0.56
C TYR A 366 36.10 11.01 0.03
N LEU A 367 35.35 11.27 1.12
CA LEU A 367 35.22 12.61 1.71
C LEU A 367 36.13 12.84 2.92
N GLY A 368 36.65 11.78 3.56
CA GLY A 368 37.82 11.87 4.45
C GLY A 368 37.66 12.69 5.75
N ASP A 369 36.47 12.79 6.32
CA ASP A 369 36.21 13.52 7.58
C ASP A 369 35.81 12.59 8.73
N ALA A 370 36.49 12.73 9.87
CA ALA A 370 36.25 11.96 11.09
C ALA A 370 34.93 12.31 11.80
N SER A 371 34.31 13.45 11.48
CA SER A 371 33.00 13.85 12.04
C SER A 371 31.83 13.06 11.46
N ARG A 372 32.06 12.31 10.37
CA ARG A 372 31.04 11.62 9.57
C ARG A 372 30.70 10.23 10.12
N THR A 373 29.98 10.18 11.23
CA THR A 373 29.54 8.93 11.87
C THR A 373 28.11 8.55 11.49
N SER A 374 27.75 7.26 11.61
CA SER A 374 26.37 6.76 11.44
C SER A 374 25.38 7.58 12.27
N TYR A 375 25.74 7.88 13.52
CA TYR A 375 24.90 8.66 14.41
C TYR A 375 24.66 10.09 13.95
N GLU A 376 25.70 10.82 13.52
CA GLU A 376 25.49 12.20 13.05
C GLU A 376 24.64 12.21 11.77
N PHE A 377 24.77 11.20 10.90
CA PHE A 377 23.88 11.03 9.76
C PHE A 377 22.44 10.73 10.16
N LYS A 378 22.22 9.80 11.10
CA LYS A 378 20.87 9.48 11.63
C LYS A 378 20.24 10.71 12.27
N ARG A 379 21.01 11.41 13.11
CA ARG A 379 20.58 12.61 13.81
C ARG A 379 20.19 13.69 12.81
N HIS A 380 21.03 13.95 11.81
CA HIS A 380 20.73 14.90 10.74
C HIS A 380 19.50 14.51 9.93
N ALA A 381 19.38 13.26 9.49
CA ALA A 381 18.24 12.80 8.69
C ALA A 381 16.92 12.94 9.48
N ILE A 382 16.90 12.55 10.75
CA ILE A 382 15.75 12.71 11.64
C ILE A 382 15.42 14.18 11.86
N GLN A 383 16.44 15.01 12.12
CA GLN A 383 16.25 16.41 12.46
C GLN A 383 15.93 17.28 11.27
N GLU A 384 16.40 16.97 10.06
CA GLU A 384 16.35 17.88 8.93
C GLU A 384 15.54 17.34 7.75
N SER A 385 15.51 16.02 7.53
CA SER A 385 14.99 15.44 6.29
C SER A 385 13.58 14.87 6.41
N ILE A 386 13.20 14.33 7.57
CA ILE A 386 12.01 13.49 7.71
C ILE A 386 10.83 14.27 8.30
N TYR A 387 9.69 14.19 7.60
CA TYR A 387 8.40 14.78 7.99
C TYR A 387 7.30 13.74 7.82
N GLY A 388 6.25 13.84 8.62
CA GLY A 388 5.05 13.04 8.39
C GLY A 388 3.89 13.39 9.30
N ALA A 389 2.72 12.88 8.93
CA ALA A 389 1.51 13.06 9.71
C ALA A 389 0.66 11.79 9.73
N ASP A 390 -0.03 11.58 10.85
CA ASP A 390 -1.08 10.57 10.95
C ASP A 390 -2.32 11.16 11.63
N LEU A 391 -3.49 10.62 11.32
CA LEU A 391 -4.73 10.99 12.00
C LEU A 391 -4.73 10.49 13.46
N GLU A 392 -4.08 9.36 13.72
CA GLU A 392 -4.02 8.72 15.04
C GLU A 392 -2.78 9.14 15.82
N SER A 393 -2.98 9.81 16.96
CA SER A 393 -1.92 10.23 17.89
C SER A 393 -1.00 9.08 18.30
N SER A 394 -1.58 7.91 18.54
CA SER A 394 -0.81 6.74 18.95
C SER A 394 0.17 6.25 17.88
N ALA A 395 -0.18 6.37 16.59
CA ALA A 395 0.71 5.99 15.50
C ALA A 395 1.92 6.94 15.41
N VAL A 396 1.66 8.25 15.54
CA VAL A 396 2.68 9.31 15.62
C VAL A 396 3.66 9.07 16.76
N ASP A 397 3.17 8.72 17.96
CA ASP A 397 4.02 8.43 19.11
C ASP A 397 4.93 7.21 18.87
N ILE A 398 4.41 6.17 18.21
CA ILE A 398 5.18 4.97 17.84
C ILE A 398 6.26 5.33 16.82
N ALA A 399 5.95 6.13 15.80
CA ALA A 399 6.91 6.57 14.81
C ALA A 399 8.06 7.36 15.46
N LYS A 400 7.74 8.29 16.37
CA LYS A 400 8.74 9.04 17.15
C LYS A 400 9.62 8.11 17.99
N LEU A 401 9.00 7.16 18.70
CA LEU A 401 9.71 6.19 19.53
C LEU A 401 10.73 5.38 18.72
N ARG A 402 10.36 4.89 17.54
CA ARG A 402 11.26 4.11 16.67
C ARG A 402 12.46 4.93 16.20
N LEU A 403 12.23 6.19 15.81
CA LEU A 403 13.32 7.07 15.39
C LEU A 403 14.27 7.38 16.55
N TRP A 404 13.75 7.63 17.75
CA TRP A 404 14.61 7.83 18.93
C TRP A 404 15.39 6.57 19.33
N LEU A 405 14.76 5.39 19.29
CA LEU A 405 15.45 4.13 19.56
C LEU A 405 16.58 3.90 18.55
N SER A 406 16.36 4.22 17.28
CA SER A 406 17.38 4.05 16.23
C SER A 406 18.64 4.90 16.43
N LEU A 407 18.54 6.02 17.17
CA LEU A 407 19.66 6.89 17.54
C LEU A 407 20.46 6.36 18.72
N ILE A 408 19.77 5.82 19.73
CA ILE A 408 20.41 5.26 20.93
C ILE A 408 21.18 3.99 20.60
N VAL A 409 20.76 3.31 19.53
CA VAL A 409 21.31 2.01 19.19
C VAL A 409 22.81 2.05 18.94
N ASP A 410 23.24 2.99 18.12
CA ASP A 410 24.63 3.07 17.62
C ASP A 410 25.60 3.81 18.55
N GLU A 411 25.12 4.46 19.62
CA GLU A 411 25.97 5.34 20.43
C GLU A 411 26.34 4.75 21.78
N ASP A 412 27.59 5.01 22.18
CA ASP A 412 28.09 4.75 23.53
C ASP A 412 28.01 6.00 24.44
N ASP A 413 27.95 7.19 23.82
CA ASP A 413 27.84 8.48 24.50
C ASP A 413 26.40 9.01 24.54
N ILE A 414 26.07 9.73 25.61
CA ILE A 414 24.73 10.26 25.85
C ILE A 414 24.62 11.65 25.22
N LYS A 415 23.65 11.81 24.31
CA LYS A 415 23.29 13.09 23.69
C LYS A 415 21.76 13.32 23.78
N PRO A 416 21.29 14.58 23.91
CA PRO A 416 19.86 14.87 23.93
C PRO A 416 19.15 14.44 22.65
N LEU A 417 17.92 13.94 22.78
CA LEU A 417 17.14 13.50 21.63
C LEU A 417 16.61 14.70 20.83
N PRO A 418 16.48 14.56 19.50
CA PRO A 418 15.88 15.58 18.66
C PRO A 418 14.40 15.81 19.01
N ASN A 419 13.95 17.07 18.97
CA ASN A 419 12.53 17.40 19.09
C ASN A 419 11.84 17.10 17.76
N LEU A 420 10.86 16.18 17.78
CA LEU A 420 10.10 15.74 16.60
C LEU A 420 8.67 16.30 16.56
N GLU A 421 8.26 17.11 17.54
CA GLU A 421 6.87 17.55 17.70
C GLU A 421 6.33 18.33 16.52
N TYR A 422 7.17 19.06 15.80
CA TYR A 422 6.78 19.89 14.65
C TYR A 422 6.99 19.21 13.30
N LYS A 423 7.54 17.99 13.27
CA LYS A 423 7.84 17.24 12.04
C LYS A 423 7.02 15.98 11.90
N ILE A 424 6.74 15.30 13.01
CA ILE A 424 5.89 14.12 13.07
C ILE A 424 4.67 14.48 13.91
N VAL A 425 3.57 14.77 13.23
CA VAL A 425 2.42 15.47 13.82
C VAL A 425 1.15 14.64 13.73
N THR A 426 0.29 14.78 14.74
CA THR A 426 -1.07 14.27 14.69
C THR A 426 -1.94 15.26 13.90
N GLY A 427 -2.55 14.83 12.81
CA GLY A 427 -3.38 15.68 11.98
C GLY A 427 -3.90 15.01 10.72
N ASN A 428 -4.92 15.63 10.12
CA ASN A 428 -5.49 15.15 8.85
C ASN A 428 -4.75 15.76 7.66
N SER A 429 -3.81 15.01 7.10
CA SER A 429 -2.99 15.44 5.94
C SER A 429 -3.80 15.82 4.70
N LEU A 430 -5.03 15.30 4.53
CA LEU A 430 -5.92 15.68 3.43
C LEU A 430 -6.58 17.05 3.61
N LEU A 431 -6.63 17.58 4.83
CA LEU A 431 -7.17 18.93 5.11
C LEU A 431 -6.05 19.96 5.29
N GLY A 432 -4.87 19.54 5.74
CA GLY A 432 -3.71 20.40 5.92
C GLY A 432 -2.67 19.78 6.86
N PHE A 433 -1.47 20.34 6.89
CA PHE A 433 -0.43 19.93 7.83
C PHE A 433 -0.23 21.01 8.89
N PRO A 434 -0.21 20.66 10.19
CA PRO A 434 0.15 21.58 11.26
C PRO A 434 1.67 21.60 11.49
N PHE A 435 2.49 21.65 10.43
CA PHE A 435 3.95 21.77 10.61
C PHE A 435 4.30 23.20 11.05
N ASP A 436 5.20 23.33 12.03
CA ASP A 436 5.91 24.60 12.20
C ASP A 436 6.93 24.73 11.05
N THR A 437 6.83 25.84 10.33
CA THR A 437 7.61 26.13 9.10
C THR A 437 8.83 26.99 9.38
N SER A 438 9.18 27.19 10.65
CA SER A 438 10.37 27.94 11.06
C SER A 438 11.65 27.27 10.50
N GLY A 439 12.05 27.68 9.28
CA GLY A 439 13.24 27.19 8.55
C GLY A 439 12.95 26.45 7.22
N PHE A 440 11.72 26.00 6.98
CA PHE A 440 11.28 25.40 5.72
C PHE A 440 9.95 26.03 5.32
N GLU A 441 9.97 26.88 4.29
CA GLU A 441 8.71 27.33 3.70
C GLU A 441 8.04 26.14 3.01
N LEU A 442 6.95 25.64 3.60
CA LEU A 442 6.04 24.66 2.99
C LEU A 442 5.63 25.02 1.55
N ASN A 443 5.76 26.30 1.17
CA ASN A 443 5.57 26.81 -0.19
C ASN A 443 6.53 26.21 -1.23
N GLN A 444 7.69 25.68 -0.83
CA GLN A 444 8.66 25.09 -1.77
C GLN A 444 8.33 23.64 -2.14
N GLY A 445 7.58 22.91 -1.31
CA GLY A 445 7.24 21.49 -1.51
C GLY A 445 8.36 20.52 -1.13
N PHE A 446 8.02 19.22 -1.04
CA PHE A 446 8.94 18.15 -0.66
C PHE A 446 9.65 17.54 -1.89
N ASP A 447 10.86 17.03 -1.67
CA ASP A 447 11.62 16.32 -2.69
C ASP A 447 11.10 14.90 -2.90
N ILE A 448 10.72 14.23 -1.80
CA ILE A 448 10.16 12.88 -1.82
C ILE A 448 8.86 12.86 -1.01
N VAL A 449 7.81 12.30 -1.61
CA VAL A 449 6.56 11.97 -0.89
C VAL A 449 6.35 10.46 -0.97
N ILE A 450 6.36 9.78 0.17
CA ILE A 450 6.34 8.31 0.23
C ILE A 450 5.33 7.85 1.28
N ALA A 451 4.45 6.90 0.95
CA ALA A 451 3.43 6.43 1.88
C ALA A 451 2.79 5.08 1.49
N ASN A 452 2.10 4.48 2.45
CA ASN A 452 1.06 3.49 2.23
C ASN A 452 -0.29 4.05 2.74
N PRO A 453 -1.03 4.81 1.90
CA PRO A 453 -2.27 5.45 2.32
C PRO A 453 -3.37 4.45 2.75
N PRO A 454 -4.36 4.87 3.54
CA PRO A 454 -5.44 3.99 4.00
C PRO A 454 -6.39 3.51 2.89
N TYR A 455 -6.72 2.21 2.90
CA TYR A 455 -7.62 1.60 1.89
C TYR A 455 -9.07 1.58 2.38
N VAL A 456 -9.77 2.69 2.16
CA VAL A 456 -11.19 2.85 2.54
C VAL A 456 -12.04 3.05 1.29
N ASP A 457 -12.99 2.14 1.06
CA ASP A 457 -13.92 2.24 -0.05
C ASP A 457 -15.01 3.31 0.16
N SER A 458 -15.68 3.70 -0.93
CA SER A 458 -16.73 4.72 -0.89
C SER A 458 -17.89 4.39 0.06
N GLU A 459 -18.29 3.12 0.20
CA GLU A 459 -19.44 2.75 1.03
C GLU A 459 -19.10 2.92 2.51
N LYS A 460 -17.90 2.47 2.88
CA LYS A 460 -17.36 2.59 4.22
C LYS A 460 -17.13 4.03 4.64
N MET A 461 -16.60 4.88 3.74
CA MET A 461 -16.49 6.33 4.00
C MET A 461 -17.85 6.95 4.31
N VAL A 462 -18.91 6.63 3.54
CA VAL A 462 -20.26 7.17 3.77
C VAL A 462 -20.83 6.71 5.12
N LYS A 463 -20.59 5.46 5.51
CA LYS A 463 -21.04 4.91 6.81
C LYS A 463 -20.31 5.54 7.99
N LEU A 464 -19.02 5.83 7.85
CA LEU A 464 -18.19 6.42 8.90
C LEU A 464 -18.48 7.91 9.06
N ASP A 465 -18.36 8.68 7.97
CA ASP A 465 -18.61 10.12 7.98
C ASP A 465 -18.94 10.65 6.57
N ARG A 466 -20.25 10.85 6.32
CA ARG A 466 -20.75 11.40 5.06
C ARG A 466 -20.33 12.86 4.84
N ASN A 467 -20.24 13.67 5.90
CA ASN A 467 -19.90 15.09 5.76
C ASN A 467 -18.44 15.26 5.38
N TYR A 468 -17.56 14.47 6.00
CA TYR A 468 -16.15 14.42 5.64
C TYR A 468 -15.94 14.05 4.16
N ARG A 469 -16.69 13.07 3.66
CA ARG A 469 -16.63 12.69 2.24
C ARG A 469 -17.04 13.84 1.30
N GLU A 470 -18.11 14.56 1.62
CA GLU A 470 -18.54 15.70 0.79
C GLU A 470 -17.56 16.87 0.87
N LEU A 471 -16.94 17.09 2.03
CA LEU A 471 -15.85 18.06 2.20
C LEU A 471 -14.67 17.71 1.29
N LEU A 472 -14.15 16.48 1.35
CA LEU A 472 -13.05 16.04 0.48
C LEU A 472 -13.40 16.19 -1.01
N LYS A 473 -14.63 15.86 -1.39
CA LYS A 473 -15.11 16.05 -2.76
C LYS A 473 -15.12 17.51 -3.21
N SER A 474 -15.31 18.47 -2.29
CA SER A 474 -15.23 19.90 -2.59
C SER A 474 -13.79 20.40 -2.75
N ILE A 475 -12.83 19.72 -2.13
CA ILE A 475 -11.40 20.08 -2.16
C ILE A 475 -10.71 19.48 -3.38
N TYR A 476 -11.00 18.22 -3.70
CA TYR A 476 -10.26 17.44 -4.70
C TYR A 476 -11.07 17.18 -5.96
N ALA A 477 -10.58 17.70 -7.09
CA ALA A 477 -11.21 17.51 -8.41
C ALA A 477 -11.20 16.03 -8.88
N SER A 478 -10.27 15.23 -8.37
CA SER A 478 -10.15 13.79 -8.62
C SER A 478 -11.29 12.96 -8.02
N ALA A 479 -12.00 13.47 -7.01
CA ALA A 479 -13.03 12.77 -6.24
C ALA A 479 -14.37 12.64 -7.00
N LYS A 480 -14.41 11.81 -8.07
CA LYS A 480 -15.59 11.62 -8.93
C LYS A 480 -16.30 10.28 -8.71
N GLY A 481 -17.64 10.31 -8.67
CA GLY A 481 -18.46 9.10 -8.54
C GLY A 481 -18.33 8.42 -7.17
N ASN A 482 -18.25 7.08 -7.18
CA ASN A 482 -18.03 6.24 -5.99
C ASN A 482 -16.53 5.99 -5.80
N TRP A 483 -15.78 7.05 -5.48
CA TRP A 483 -14.33 7.03 -5.34
C TRP A 483 -13.88 6.46 -3.97
N ASP A 484 -12.71 5.83 -3.96
CA ASP A 484 -12.05 5.29 -2.76
C ASP A 484 -11.01 6.29 -2.21
N LEU A 485 -10.71 6.24 -0.92
CA LEU A 485 -9.90 7.26 -0.22
C LEU A 485 -8.49 7.48 -0.81
N PHE A 486 -7.85 6.43 -1.32
CA PHE A 486 -6.51 6.54 -1.93
C PHE A 486 -6.45 7.54 -3.10
N VAL A 487 -7.59 7.78 -3.78
CA VAL A 487 -7.68 8.70 -4.93
C VAL A 487 -7.26 10.12 -4.54
N VAL A 488 -7.80 10.63 -3.43
CA VAL A 488 -7.49 11.98 -2.95
C VAL A 488 -6.13 12.06 -2.26
N PHE A 489 -5.62 10.94 -1.73
CA PHE A 489 -4.25 10.87 -1.21
C PHE A 489 -3.21 11.05 -2.32
N ILE A 490 -3.40 10.43 -3.49
CA ILE A 490 -2.51 10.63 -4.64
C ILE A 490 -2.51 12.11 -5.06
N ASP A 491 -3.69 12.70 -5.19
CA ASP A 491 -3.86 14.12 -5.54
C ASP A 491 -3.12 15.02 -4.53
N LYS A 492 -3.35 14.78 -3.22
CA LYS A 492 -2.64 15.46 -2.14
C LYS A 492 -1.13 15.24 -2.21
N GLY A 493 -0.67 14.01 -2.46
CA GLY A 493 0.75 13.69 -2.55
C GLY A 493 1.45 14.45 -3.69
N ILE A 494 0.85 14.49 -4.87
CA ILE A 494 1.35 15.27 -6.01
C ILE A 494 1.38 16.76 -5.66
N SER A 495 0.37 17.28 -4.94
CA SER A 495 0.34 18.68 -4.50
C SER A 495 1.46 19.04 -3.51
N LEU A 496 1.99 18.05 -2.77
CA LEU A 496 3.06 18.26 -1.79
C LEU A 496 4.46 18.29 -2.42
N LEU A 497 4.63 17.78 -3.63
CA LEU A 497 5.93 17.74 -4.29
C LEU A 497 6.40 19.13 -4.75
N ASN A 498 7.70 19.38 -4.67
CA ASN A 498 8.34 20.46 -5.41
C ASN A 498 8.45 20.13 -6.92
N GLN A 499 8.92 21.07 -7.76
CA GLN A 499 8.95 20.92 -9.22
C GLN A 499 9.79 19.74 -9.73
N THR A 500 10.77 19.30 -8.93
CA THR A 500 11.64 18.15 -9.21
C THR A 500 11.30 16.92 -8.38
N GLY A 501 10.23 16.98 -7.60
CA GLY A 501 9.94 15.98 -6.57
C GLY A 501 9.44 14.66 -7.14
N THR A 502 9.61 13.59 -6.37
CA THR A 502 9.12 12.24 -6.70
C THR A 502 8.16 11.71 -5.65
N LEU A 503 7.12 11.00 -6.10
CA LEU A 503 6.14 10.34 -5.24
C LEU A 503 6.19 8.83 -5.41
N PHE A 504 6.17 8.09 -4.30
CA PHE A 504 6.07 6.64 -4.27
C PHE A 504 4.99 6.18 -3.30
N TYR A 505 3.88 5.64 -3.81
CA TYR A 505 2.78 5.16 -2.97
C TYR A 505 2.46 3.69 -3.19
N ILE A 506 2.04 3.02 -2.11
CA ILE A 506 1.37 1.72 -2.18
C ILE A 506 -0.14 1.92 -2.16
N ILE A 507 -0.84 1.51 -3.21
CA ILE A 507 -2.28 1.72 -3.39
C ILE A 507 -2.98 0.49 -3.97
N PRO A 508 -4.32 0.40 -3.93
CA PRO A 508 -5.03 -0.70 -4.58
C PRO A 508 -4.88 -0.69 -6.11
N ASN A 509 -4.76 -1.87 -6.71
CA ASN A 509 -4.70 -2.06 -8.16
C ASN A 509 -5.93 -1.53 -8.93
N LYS A 510 -7.04 -1.25 -8.23
CA LYS A 510 -8.22 -0.59 -8.81
C LYS A 510 -7.87 0.70 -9.55
N LEU A 511 -6.76 1.38 -9.21
CA LEU A 511 -6.25 2.51 -10.00
C LEU A 511 -6.15 2.18 -11.49
N LEU A 512 -5.76 0.95 -11.87
CA LEU A 512 -5.43 0.55 -13.24
C LEU A 512 -6.63 0.58 -14.19
N ALA A 513 -7.84 0.23 -13.73
CA ALA A 513 -9.01 0.08 -14.59
C ALA A 513 -10.31 0.69 -14.05
N ALA A 514 -10.42 1.00 -12.74
CA ALA A 514 -11.70 1.39 -12.17
C ALA A 514 -12.23 2.69 -12.80
N PRO A 515 -13.53 2.77 -13.15
CA PRO A 515 -14.10 3.96 -13.78
C PRO A 515 -14.02 5.21 -12.92
N TYR A 516 -14.20 5.09 -11.59
CA TYR A 516 -14.11 6.23 -10.67
C TYR A 516 -12.70 6.81 -10.59
N ALA A 517 -11.67 6.00 -10.88
CA ALA A 517 -10.28 6.42 -10.84
C ALA A 517 -9.80 7.07 -12.15
N ALA A 518 -10.67 7.24 -13.15
CA ALA A 518 -10.30 7.86 -14.43
C ALA A 518 -9.78 9.31 -14.27
N ALA A 519 -10.38 10.09 -13.36
CA ALA A 519 -9.96 11.48 -13.13
C ALA A 519 -8.57 11.58 -12.48
N ILE A 520 -8.24 10.68 -11.55
CA ILE A 520 -6.89 10.65 -10.96
C ILE A 520 -5.87 10.07 -11.93
N ARG A 521 -6.24 9.09 -12.77
CA ARG A 521 -5.36 8.62 -13.87
C ARG A 521 -5.01 9.75 -14.83
N GLU A 522 -5.94 10.65 -15.14
CA GLU A 522 -5.67 11.83 -15.96
C GLU A 522 -4.64 12.76 -15.29
N ILE A 523 -4.79 13.04 -14.00
CA ILE A 523 -3.82 13.85 -13.23
C ILE A 523 -2.44 13.16 -13.20
N ILE A 524 -2.39 11.85 -12.95
CA ILE A 524 -1.17 11.05 -12.95
C ILE A 524 -0.50 11.06 -14.33
N SER A 525 -1.26 10.91 -15.40
CA SER A 525 -0.74 10.90 -16.78
C SER A 525 -0.20 12.26 -17.26
N ASN A 526 -0.47 13.33 -16.51
CA ASN A 526 0.14 14.64 -16.72
C ASN A 526 1.47 14.80 -15.94
N GLN A 527 1.83 13.83 -15.09
CA GLN A 527 3.14 13.71 -14.48
C GLN A 527 3.99 12.70 -15.28
N THR A 528 5.29 12.64 -15.00
CA THR A 528 6.13 11.55 -15.51
C THR A 528 5.94 10.33 -14.61
N ILE A 529 5.39 9.25 -15.17
CA ILE A 529 5.33 7.96 -14.49
C ILE A 529 6.70 7.30 -14.63
N CYS A 530 7.36 7.03 -13.51
CA CYS A 530 8.61 6.28 -13.49
C CYS A 530 8.31 4.80 -13.69
N GLU A 531 7.42 4.28 -12.85
CA GLU A 531 7.05 2.89 -12.87
C GLU A 531 5.73 2.63 -12.14
N ILE A 532 5.10 1.50 -12.46
CA ILE A 532 4.02 0.92 -11.67
C ILE A 532 4.33 -0.56 -11.49
N ARG A 533 4.47 -1.00 -10.23
CA ARG A 533 4.70 -2.41 -9.88
C ARG A 533 3.45 -3.04 -9.32
N ASP A 534 2.96 -4.08 -9.97
CA ASP A 534 1.81 -4.86 -9.53
C ASP A 534 2.22 -6.07 -8.70
N TYR A 535 1.80 -6.07 -7.44
CA TYR A 535 2.02 -7.15 -6.48
C TYR A 535 0.77 -8.01 -6.28
N SER A 536 -0.28 -7.84 -7.10
CA SER A 536 -1.54 -8.59 -6.99
C SER A 536 -1.37 -10.12 -7.11
N CYS A 537 -0.29 -10.58 -7.75
CA CYS A 537 0.05 -12.01 -7.89
C CYS A 537 0.90 -12.53 -6.71
N ALA A 538 1.56 -11.64 -5.99
CA ALA A 538 2.32 -11.99 -4.81
C ALA A 538 1.38 -11.99 -3.60
N ASN A 539 1.36 -13.05 -2.80
CA ASN A 539 0.58 -13.12 -1.54
C ASN A 539 1.21 -12.23 -0.45
N VAL A 540 1.42 -10.94 -0.75
CA VAL A 540 2.14 -9.95 0.05
C VAL A 540 1.44 -9.68 1.38
N PHE A 541 0.10 -9.67 1.38
CA PHE A 541 -0.72 -9.42 2.56
C PHE A 541 -1.47 -10.70 2.96
N THR A 542 -0.82 -11.59 3.71
CA THR A 542 -1.37 -12.89 4.15
C THR A 542 -2.68 -12.82 4.96
N SER A 543 -3.02 -11.64 5.51
CA SER A 543 -4.20 -11.42 6.36
C SER A 543 -5.35 -10.68 5.66
N ALA A 544 -5.18 -10.26 4.40
CA ALA A 544 -6.21 -9.53 3.66
C ALA A 544 -6.14 -9.82 2.16
N ASN A 545 -7.28 -10.16 1.54
CA ASN A 545 -7.42 -10.26 0.08
C ASN A 545 -7.32 -8.86 -0.56
N VAL A 546 -6.14 -8.27 -0.51
CA VAL A 546 -5.81 -6.95 -1.01
C VAL A 546 -4.83 -7.13 -2.15
N TYR A 547 -5.05 -6.37 -3.22
CA TYR A 547 -4.27 -6.42 -4.44
C TYR A 547 -3.51 -5.09 -4.60
N PRO A 548 -2.32 -4.96 -4.00
CA PRO A 548 -1.56 -3.72 -3.97
C PRO A 548 -0.74 -3.50 -5.24
N ILE A 549 -0.53 -2.24 -5.57
CA ILE A 549 0.47 -1.78 -6.53
C ILE A 549 1.33 -0.70 -5.88
N VAL A 550 2.59 -0.61 -6.31
CA VAL A 550 3.46 0.54 -6.03
C VAL A 550 3.47 1.43 -7.26
N ILE A 551 3.25 2.73 -7.08
CA ILE A 551 3.34 3.71 -8.17
C ILE A 551 4.43 4.73 -7.88
N GLY A 552 5.36 4.90 -8.82
CA GLY A 552 6.43 5.90 -8.79
C GLY A 552 6.17 7.00 -9.81
N LEU A 553 6.06 8.25 -9.36
CA LEU A 553 5.81 9.43 -10.17
C LEU A 553 6.88 10.49 -9.94
N THR A 554 7.07 11.38 -10.91
CA THR A 554 7.82 12.62 -10.71
C THR A 554 7.25 13.78 -11.53
N LYS A 555 7.51 15.00 -11.06
CA LYS A 555 7.08 16.24 -11.73
C LYS A 555 7.97 16.67 -12.90
N TYR A 556 9.19 16.15 -13.00
CA TYR A 556 10.09 16.48 -14.10
C TYR A 556 10.07 15.40 -15.20
N ASP A 557 10.48 15.77 -16.42
CA ASP A 557 10.57 14.83 -17.52
C ASP A 557 12.03 14.40 -17.77
N PHE A 558 12.38 13.18 -17.35
CA PHE A 558 13.68 12.55 -17.63
C PHE A 558 13.74 11.79 -18.98
N LYS A 559 12.79 12.04 -19.89
CA LYS A 559 12.72 11.51 -21.26
C LYS A 559 12.84 9.99 -21.39
N ARG A 560 12.31 9.23 -20.43
CA ARG A 560 12.21 7.76 -20.51
C ARG A 560 10.77 7.30 -20.40
N ASP A 561 10.51 6.15 -21.00
CA ASP A 561 9.20 5.54 -20.98
C ASP A 561 8.94 4.79 -19.66
N PRO A 562 7.70 4.86 -19.13
CA PRO A 562 7.30 4.15 -17.93
C PRO A 562 7.49 2.62 -18.01
N HIS A 563 7.91 2.04 -16.89
CA HIS A 563 7.95 0.59 -16.68
C HIS A 563 6.71 0.07 -15.95
N LEU A 564 6.06 -0.95 -16.48
CA LEU A 564 4.93 -1.65 -15.85
C LEU A 564 5.36 -3.06 -15.49
N VAL A 565 5.63 -3.26 -14.20
CA VAL A 565 6.27 -4.46 -13.67
C VAL A 565 5.22 -5.33 -13.00
N THR A 566 5.21 -6.63 -13.31
CA THR A 566 4.38 -7.60 -12.59
C THR A 566 5.28 -8.43 -11.69
N MET A 567 4.93 -8.55 -10.41
CA MET A 567 5.72 -9.24 -9.40
C MET A 567 5.13 -10.63 -9.12
N SER A 568 5.99 -11.66 -9.11
CA SER A 568 5.62 -13.03 -8.69
C SER A 568 5.73 -13.24 -7.17
N ASP A 569 6.61 -12.46 -6.54
CA ASP A 569 6.80 -12.39 -5.09
C ASP A 569 7.36 -10.99 -4.74
N THR A 570 7.52 -10.66 -3.46
CA THR A 570 8.02 -9.35 -2.99
C THR A 570 9.34 -8.94 -3.64
N ASN A 571 10.22 -9.89 -3.98
CA ASN A 571 11.54 -9.65 -4.56
C ASN A 571 11.72 -10.17 -5.99
N LYS A 572 10.71 -10.81 -6.59
CA LYS A 572 10.88 -11.52 -7.87
C LYS A 572 9.98 -10.95 -8.96
N ILE A 573 10.59 -10.28 -9.92
CA ILE A 573 9.92 -9.79 -11.14
C ILE A 573 9.48 -10.99 -12.00
N MET A 574 8.21 -10.99 -12.37
CA MET A 574 7.64 -11.91 -13.35
C MET A 574 7.75 -11.34 -14.76
N SER A 575 7.44 -10.06 -14.93
CA SER A 575 7.55 -9.34 -16.19
C SER A 575 7.80 -7.85 -15.97
N ASP A 576 8.41 -7.20 -16.96
CA ASP A 576 8.66 -5.76 -17.01
C ASP A 576 8.36 -5.28 -18.43
N ILE A 577 7.35 -4.45 -18.58
CA ILE A 577 6.82 -3.97 -19.86
C ILE A 577 7.02 -2.46 -19.94
N THR A 578 7.77 -2.01 -20.95
CA THR A 578 7.93 -0.58 -21.23
C THR A 578 6.78 -0.09 -22.11
N VAL A 579 6.11 1.00 -21.70
CA VAL A 579 4.98 1.59 -22.45
C VAL A 579 5.21 3.07 -22.64
N SER A 580 4.99 3.58 -23.85
CA SER A 580 5.16 5.01 -24.12
C SER A 580 4.20 5.89 -23.34
N LYS A 581 4.69 7.08 -22.95
CA LYS A 581 3.92 8.07 -22.18
C LYS A 581 2.61 8.46 -22.88
N GLU A 582 2.65 8.66 -24.20
CA GLU A 582 1.48 9.01 -25.00
C GLU A 582 0.43 7.90 -24.94
N THR A 583 0.87 6.64 -24.96
CA THR A 583 -0.03 5.48 -24.89
C THR A 583 -0.76 5.43 -23.55
N LEU A 584 -0.05 5.61 -22.43
CA LEU A 584 -0.70 5.64 -21.11
C LEU A 584 -1.62 6.85 -20.92
N LYS A 585 -1.29 7.99 -21.52
CA LYS A 585 -2.13 9.20 -21.46
C LYS A 585 -3.43 9.05 -22.26
N GLN A 586 -3.38 8.40 -23.41
CA GLN A 586 -4.57 8.17 -24.25
C GLN A 586 -5.46 7.05 -23.71
N ASP A 587 -4.86 6.06 -23.06
CA ASP A 587 -5.56 4.87 -22.62
C ASP A 587 -6.11 4.99 -21.19
N LYS A 588 -7.41 4.76 -21.04
CA LYS A 588 -8.08 4.83 -19.75
C LYS A 588 -8.02 3.54 -18.94
N ASN A 589 -7.52 2.45 -19.51
CA ASN A 589 -7.37 1.16 -18.85
C ASN A 589 -5.92 0.66 -18.99
N TRP A 590 -5.14 0.80 -17.91
CA TRP A 590 -3.74 0.40 -17.85
C TRP A 590 -3.55 -1.08 -17.49
N ASN A 591 -4.58 -1.77 -17.01
CA ASN A 591 -4.46 -3.14 -16.52
C ASN A 591 -3.97 -4.14 -17.60
N LYS A 592 -4.27 -3.89 -18.87
CA LYS A 592 -3.85 -4.74 -19.99
C LYS A 592 -2.34 -4.75 -20.30
N TYR A 593 -1.57 -3.84 -19.70
CA TYR A 593 -0.13 -3.79 -19.87
C TYR A 593 0.62 -4.58 -18.78
N PHE A 594 -0.10 -5.24 -17.88
CA PHE A 594 0.45 -6.14 -16.87
C PHE A 594 0.25 -7.60 -17.30
N GLY A 595 1.26 -8.43 -17.04
CA GLY A 595 1.39 -9.78 -17.60
C GLY A 595 2.66 -9.97 -18.40
N THR A 596 2.83 -11.13 -19.03
CA THR A 596 3.98 -11.43 -19.88
C THR A 596 3.96 -10.61 -21.18
N GLN A 597 5.12 -10.43 -21.81
CA GLN A 597 5.24 -9.71 -23.08
C GLN A 597 4.26 -10.24 -24.16
N GLN A 598 4.12 -11.57 -24.26
CA GLN A 598 3.22 -12.22 -25.22
C GLN A 598 1.74 -11.92 -24.94
N GLU A 599 1.34 -11.84 -23.66
CA GLU A 599 -0.02 -11.48 -23.28
C GLU A 599 -0.34 -10.03 -23.66
N VAL A 600 0.57 -9.11 -23.37
CA VAL A 600 0.40 -7.70 -23.71
C VAL A 600 0.32 -7.50 -25.23
N GLU A 601 1.20 -8.14 -25.99
CA GLU A 601 1.17 -8.09 -27.46
C GLU A 601 -0.16 -8.59 -28.04
N LEU A 602 -0.66 -9.71 -27.53
CA LEU A 602 -1.97 -10.25 -27.94
C LEU A 602 -3.12 -9.27 -27.59
N LEU A 603 -3.12 -8.69 -26.39
CA LEU A 603 -4.13 -7.71 -26.00
C LEU A 603 -4.08 -6.43 -26.85
N LEU A 604 -2.88 -5.97 -27.23
CA LEU A 604 -2.70 -4.82 -28.11
C LEU A 604 -3.14 -5.14 -29.55
N LYS A 605 -2.84 -6.34 -30.05
CA LYS A 605 -3.37 -6.83 -31.32
C LYS A 605 -4.90 -6.82 -31.32
N LEU A 606 -5.55 -7.33 -30.26
CA LEU A 606 -7.01 -7.34 -30.13
C LEU A 606 -7.59 -5.92 -30.02
N LYS A 607 -6.91 -4.98 -29.36
CA LYS A 607 -7.33 -3.58 -29.22
C LYS A 607 -7.44 -2.84 -30.57
N THR A 608 -6.74 -3.30 -31.61
CA THR A 608 -6.85 -2.70 -32.96
C THR A 608 -8.18 -3.02 -33.65
N LEU A 609 -8.93 -4.01 -33.15
CA LEU A 609 -10.24 -4.38 -33.67
C LEU A 609 -11.31 -3.37 -33.22
N GLU A 610 -12.40 -3.31 -33.97
CA GLU A 610 -13.54 -2.50 -33.57
C GLU A 610 -14.29 -3.10 -32.38
N ASN A 611 -14.98 -2.23 -31.64
CA ASN A 611 -15.73 -2.61 -30.46
C ASN A 611 -17.09 -3.21 -30.80
N LEU A 612 -17.53 -4.23 -30.06
CA LEU A 612 -18.85 -4.86 -30.21
C LEU A 612 -20.01 -3.86 -30.23
N SER A 613 -19.92 -2.79 -29.44
CA SER A 613 -20.95 -1.75 -29.34
C SER A 613 -21.29 -1.07 -30.67
N ASN A 614 -20.40 -1.11 -31.67
CA ASN A 614 -20.66 -0.58 -33.01
C ASN A 614 -21.55 -1.50 -33.87
N TYR A 615 -21.75 -2.76 -33.44
CA TYR A 615 -22.34 -3.83 -34.27
C TYR A 615 -23.64 -4.40 -33.73
N VAL A 616 -24.07 -3.99 -32.54
CA VAL A 616 -25.29 -4.47 -31.88
C VAL A 616 -26.23 -3.31 -31.61
N ALA A 617 -27.53 -3.59 -31.52
CA ALA A 617 -28.54 -2.55 -31.34
C ALA A 617 -28.51 -1.93 -29.93
N GLU A 618 -28.38 -2.75 -28.88
CA GLU A 618 -28.33 -2.27 -27.50
C GLU A 618 -27.55 -3.23 -26.59
N ILE A 619 -26.73 -2.67 -25.69
CA ILE A 619 -26.10 -3.38 -24.56
C ILE A 619 -26.48 -2.66 -23.27
N THR A 620 -27.20 -3.34 -22.38
CA THR A 620 -27.78 -2.69 -21.19
C THR A 620 -27.83 -3.62 -19.97
N ALA A 621 -27.81 -3.03 -18.78
CA ALA A 621 -28.02 -3.79 -17.55
C ALA A 621 -29.49 -4.23 -17.43
N ALA A 622 -29.71 -5.45 -16.95
CA ALA A 622 -31.03 -6.07 -16.93
C ALA A 622 -32.03 -5.39 -15.97
N ALA A 623 -31.57 -4.95 -14.80
CA ALA A 623 -32.40 -4.26 -13.82
C ALA A 623 -31.58 -3.34 -12.91
N THR A 624 -32.13 -2.18 -12.58
CA THR A 624 -31.62 -1.30 -11.52
C THR A 624 -31.87 -1.90 -10.14
N VAL A 625 -31.23 -1.35 -9.10
CA VAL A 625 -31.47 -1.79 -7.71
C VAL A 625 -32.94 -1.65 -7.33
N ASN A 626 -33.58 -0.54 -7.67
CA ASN A 626 -34.99 -0.30 -7.38
C ASN A 626 -35.90 -1.28 -8.13
N GLU A 627 -35.70 -1.46 -9.44
CA GLU A 627 -36.46 -2.44 -10.23
C GLU A 627 -36.32 -3.86 -9.68
N ALA A 628 -35.15 -4.23 -9.14
CA ALA A 628 -34.94 -5.55 -8.59
C ALA A 628 -35.86 -5.84 -7.38
N TYR A 629 -36.07 -4.85 -6.50
CA TYR A 629 -37.02 -4.97 -5.39
C TYR A 629 -38.48 -5.02 -5.89
N LEU A 630 -38.82 -4.26 -6.94
CA LEU A 630 -40.16 -4.34 -7.53
C LEU A 630 -40.43 -5.72 -8.18
N ILE A 631 -39.46 -6.26 -8.93
CA ILE A 631 -39.54 -7.61 -9.52
C ILE A 631 -39.70 -8.66 -8.42
N LYS A 632 -39.04 -8.48 -7.27
CA LYS A 632 -39.09 -9.39 -6.14
C LYS A 632 -40.49 -9.54 -5.53
N GLU A 633 -41.34 -8.52 -5.64
CA GLU A 633 -42.73 -8.55 -5.16
C GLU A 633 -43.67 -9.32 -6.12
N ILE A 634 -43.30 -9.42 -7.40
CA ILE A 634 -44.15 -10.03 -8.44
C ILE A 634 -43.66 -11.38 -8.96
N VAL A 635 -42.50 -11.86 -8.48
CA VAL A 635 -41.95 -13.18 -8.81
C VAL A 635 -42.54 -14.26 -7.91
N CYS A 636 -42.92 -15.38 -8.51
CA CYS A 636 -43.41 -16.55 -7.79
C CYS A 636 -43.00 -17.86 -8.48
N GLU A 637 -43.38 -19.02 -7.94
CA GLU A 637 -43.09 -20.33 -8.55
C GLU A 637 -44.00 -20.62 -9.74
N GLU A 638 -43.46 -21.26 -10.78
CA GLU A 638 -44.21 -21.68 -11.99
C GLU A 638 -45.53 -22.40 -11.66
N SER A 639 -45.54 -23.20 -10.58
CA SER A 639 -46.72 -23.96 -10.14
C SER A 639 -47.93 -23.10 -9.76
N LEU A 640 -47.76 -21.79 -9.55
CA LEU A 640 -48.83 -20.89 -9.09
C LEU A 640 -49.58 -20.17 -10.22
N ILE A 641 -48.93 -19.93 -11.37
CA ILE A 641 -49.51 -19.13 -12.48
C ILE A 641 -49.45 -19.82 -13.85
N GLY A 642 -48.77 -20.97 -13.97
CA GLY A 642 -48.63 -21.69 -15.24
C GLY A 642 -47.68 -21.01 -16.23
N ALA A 643 -47.20 -21.78 -17.20
CA ALA A 643 -46.13 -21.35 -18.12
C ALA A 643 -46.60 -20.43 -19.27
N GLU A 644 -47.88 -20.47 -19.66
CA GLU A 644 -48.34 -19.89 -20.93
C GLU A 644 -48.45 -18.35 -20.96
N GLU A 645 -48.40 -17.65 -19.81
CA GLU A 645 -48.39 -16.18 -19.74
C GLU A 645 -47.32 -15.61 -18.78
N SER A 646 -46.20 -16.32 -18.62
CA SER A 646 -45.13 -15.92 -17.70
C SER A 646 -43.73 -15.98 -18.32
N PHE A 647 -42.84 -15.13 -17.82
CA PHE A 647 -41.41 -15.14 -18.18
C PHE A 647 -40.62 -15.87 -17.11
N LYS A 648 -39.68 -16.71 -17.53
CA LYS A 648 -38.74 -17.40 -16.64
C LYS A 648 -37.74 -16.37 -16.09
N LEU A 649 -37.67 -16.20 -14.77
CA LEU A 649 -36.70 -15.29 -14.17
C LEU A 649 -35.34 -15.97 -14.06
N ILE A 650 -34.31 -15.38 -14.65
CA ILE A 650 -32.93 -15.88 -14.60
C ILE A 650 -31.98 -14.82 -14.02
N ASN A 651 -30.95 -15.24 -13.31
CA ASN A 651 -29.88 -14.36 -12.82
C ASN A 651 -28.51 -15.04 -12.96
N THR A 652 -27.47 -14.35 -12.50
CA THR A 652 -26.07 -14.80 -12.61
C THR A 652 -25.86 -16.28 -12.27
N GLY A 653 -26.32 -16.75 -11.10
CA GLY A 653 -26.09 -18.12 -10.64
C GLY A 653 -26.92 -19.20 -11.36
N THR A 654 -27.62 -18.84 -12.43
CA THR A 654 -28.46 -19.75 -13.23
C THR A 654 -28.15 -19.67 -14.72
N ILE A 655 -27.05 -19.02 -15.09
CA ILE A 655 -26.56 -18.91 -16.46
C ILE A 655 -25.25 -19.71 -16.53
N ASP A 656 -25.19 -20.64 -17.47
CA ASP A 656 -23.97 -21.36 -17.83
C ASP A 656 -23.65 -21.08 -19.31
N PRO A 657 -22.44 -21.38 -19.79
CA PRO A 657 -22.12 -21.29 -21.20
C PRO A 657 -23.16 -22.03 -22.05
N TYR A 658 -23.86 -21.28 -22.91
CA TYR A 658 -24.91 -21.74 -23.82
C TYR A 658 -26.22 -22.25 -23.19
N LYS A 659 -26.28 -22.42 -21.85
CA LYS A 659 -27.39 -23.08 -21.15
C LYS A 659 -28.01 -22.19 -20.07
N SER A 660 -29.31 -22.38 -19.86
CA SER A 660 -30.04 -21.83 -18.70
C SER A 660 -30.22 -22.95 -17.68
N LEU A 661 -29.77 -22.72 -16.45
CA LEU A 661 -29.98 -23.64 -15.32
C LEU A 661 -31.29 -23.39 -14.57
N TRP A 662 -32.18 -22.55 -15.12
CA TRP A 662 -33.51 -22.34 -14.58
C TRP A 662 -34.26 -23.66 -14.38
N GLY A 663 -34.81 -23.88 -13.18
CA GLY A 663 -35.50 -25.13 -12.84
C GLY A 663 -34.59 -26.31 -12.49
N ILE A 664 -33.29 -26.20 -12.78
CA ILE A 664 -32.24 -27.18 -12.41
C ILE A 664 -31.61 -26.71 -11.10
N ASN A 665 -31.05 -25.50 -11.10
CA ASN A 665 -30.45 -24.87 -9.92
C ASN A 665 -31.45 -23.98 -9.20
N GLN A 666 -31.31 -23.92 -7.87
CA GLN A 666 -32.10 -23.02 -7.05
C GLN A 666 -31.72 -21.56 -7.36
N THR A 667 -32.69 -20.77 -7.81
CA THR A 667 -32.48 -19.35 -8.08
C THR A 667 -32.64 -18.55 -6.80
N GLN A 668 -31.60 -17.81 -6.39
CA GLN A 668 -31.70 -16.87 -5.28
C GLN A 668 -31.86 -15.43 -5.80
N TYR A 669 -33.00 -14.80 -5.53
CA TYR A 669 -33.30 -13.43 -5.95
C TYR A 669 -33.69 -12.56 -4.76
N ILE A 670 -32.90 -11.51 -4.49
CA ILE A 670 -33.05 -10.61 -3.33
C ILE A 670 -33.32 -11.42 -2.04
N LYS A 671 -32.37 -12.31 -1.71
CA LYS A 671 -32.38 -13.23 -0.55
C LYS A 671 -33.48 -14.31 -0.53
N ALA A 672 -34.53 -14.22 -1.35
CA ALA A 672 -35.50 -15.31 -1.48
C ALA A 672 -34.99 -16.38 -2.45
N LYS A 673 -35.44 -17.61 -2.23
CA LYS A 673 -35.03 -18.79 -2.99
C LYS A 673 -36.21 -19.37 -3.74
N TYR A 674 -35.99 -19.74 -4.99
CA TYR A 674 -36.99 -20.28 -5.89
C TYR A 674 -36.44 -21.48 -6.65
N LYS A 675 -37.30 -22.45 -6.98
CA LYS A 675 -36.92 -23.59 -7.84
C LYS A 675 -37.15 -23.26 -9.31
N LYS A 676 -38.33 -22.73 -9.64
CA LYS A 676 -38.74 -22.38 -11.00
C LYS A 676 -39.41 -20.99 -10.99
N PRO A 677 -38.62 -19.92 -10.74
CA PRO A 677 -39.19 -18.59 -10.62
C PRO A 677 -39.72 -18.07 -11.95
N VAL A 678 -40.93 -17.55 -11.94
CA VAL A 678 -41.58 -16.90 -13.08
C VAL A 678 -42.16 -15.55 -12.69
N VAL A 679 -42.32 -14.68 -13.67
CA VAL A 679 -43.03 -13.41 -13.54
C VAL A 679 -44.15 -13.34 -14.57
N SER A 680 -45.37 -13.11 -14.13
CA SER A 680 -46.51 -12.94 -15.04
C SER A 680 -46.29 -11.73 -15.97
N SER A 681 -46.55 -11.93 -17.27
CA SER A 681 -46.43 -10.89 -18.29
C SER A 681 -47.27 -9.64 -17.95
N ARG A 682 -48.48 -9.83 -17.41
CA ARG A 682 -49.39 -8.74 -17.01
C ARG A 682 -48.84 -7.94 -15.83
N ASN A 683 -48.27 -8.62 -14.83
CA ASN A 683 -47.68 -7.95 -13.66
C ASN A 683 -46.40 -7.20 -14.05
N LEU A 684 -45.59 -7.78 -14.94
CA LEU A 684 -44.39 -7.15 -15.45
C LEU A 684 -44.72 -5.90 -16.28
N GLU A 685 -45.75 -5.95 -17.13
CA GLU A 685 -46.19 -4.80 -17.92
C GLU A 685 -46.70 -3.66 -17.04
N LYS A 686 -47.49 -3.98 -16.01
CA LYS A 686 -47.93 -2.99 -15.00
C LYS A 686 -46.77 -2.34 -14.26
N MET A 687 -45.73 -3.11 -13.95
CA MET A 687 -44.53 -2.61 -13.28
C MET A 687 -43.69 -1.74 -14.21
N ASN A 688 -43.35 -2.27 -15.39
CA ASN A 688 -42.51 -1.59 -16.38
C ASN A 688 -42.71 -2.20 -17.77
N LYS A 689 -43.41 -1.46 -18.64
CA LYS A 689 -43.67 -1.85 -20.04
C LYS A 689 -42.39 -2.18 -20.82
N ARG A 690 -41.32 -1.40 -20.65
CA ARG A 690 -40.03 -1.63 -21.32
C ARG A 690 -39.42 -2.97 -20.93
N ARG A 691 -39.53 -3.39 -19.67
CA ARG A 691 -39.00 -4.69 -19.22
C ARG A 691 -39.80 -5.86 -19.77
N LYS A 692 -41.12 -5.71 -19.89
CA LYS A 692 -41.95 -6.71 -20.57
C LYS A 692 -41.58 -6.83 -22.05
N GLU A 693 -41.39 -5.71 -22.74
CA GLU A 693 -40.94 -5.70 -24.14
C GLU A 693 -39.58 -6.41 -24.26
N GLN A 694 -38.59 -5.98 -23.48
CA GLN A 694 -37.26 -6.61 -23.45
C GLN A 694 -37.29 -8.11 -23.15
N ALA A 695 -38.15 -8.55 -22.22
CA ALA A 695 -38.32 -9.97 -21.91
C ALA A 695 -38.90 -10.75 -23.10
N SER A 696 -39.77 -10.13 -23.91
CA SER A 696 -40.46 -10.76 -25.05
C SER A 696 -39.62 -10.88 -26.33
N PHE A 697 -38.45 -10.23 -26.40
CA PHE A 697 -37.59 -10.27 -27.59
C PHE A 697 -36.43 -11.26 -27.44
N PRO A 698 -35.98 -11.86 -28.56
CA PRO A 698 -34.73 -12.61 -28.59
C PRO A 698 -33.55 -11.74 -28.14
N LYS A 699 -32.67 -12.31 -27.31
CA LYS A 699 -31.59 -11.59 -26.66
C LYS A 699 -30.50 -12.51 -26.14
N LEU A 700 -29.33 -11.95 -25.89
CA LEU A 700 -28.30 -12.62 -25.07
C LEU A 700 -28.41 -12.14 -23.63
N ILE A 701 -28.28 -13.07 -22.69
CA ILE A 701 -28.26 -12.80 -21.25
C ILE A 701 -26.89 -13.27 -20.74
N ILE A 702 -26.12 -12.33 -20.20
CA ILE A 702 -24.75 -12.54 -19.74
C ILE A 702 -24.73 -12.47 -18.22
N ALA A 703 -24.08 -13.45 -17.60
CA ALA A 703 -23.85 -13.48 -16.16
C ALA A 703 -23.01 -12.26 -15.74
N GLY A 704 -23.47 -11.49 -14.75
CA GLY A 704 -22.76 -10.29 -14.30
C GLY A 704 -21.65 -10.55 -13.28
N MET A 705 -21.60 -11.68 -12.57
CA MET A 705 -20.52 -12.03 -11.63
C MET A 705 -20.04 -13.44 -11.94
N SER A 706 -18.91 -13.56 -12.63
CA SER A 706 -18.42 -14.85 -13.12
C SER A 706 -16.89 -14.85 -13.17
N LYS A 707 -16.28 -16.05 -13.20
CA LYS A 707 -14.82 -16.23 -13.36
C LYS A 707 -14.40 -16.19 -14.83
N SER A 708 -15.26 -16.70 -15.69
CA SER A 708 -15.22 -16.62 -17.15
C SER A 708 -16.52 -15.98 -17.63
N ILE A 709 -16.57 -15.45 -18.85
CA ILE A 709 -17.82 -14.91 -19.36
C ILE A 709 -18.80 -16.05 -19.67
N GLU A 710 -20.01 -15.95 -19.12
CA GLU A 710 -21.07 -16.95 -19.30
C GLU A 710 -22.27 -16.28 -19.98
N CYS A 711 -22.63 -16.79 -21.15
CA CYS A 711 -23.65 -16.21 -21.99
C CYS A 711 -24.68 -17.25 -22.43
N PHE A 712 -25.96 -16.90 -22.25
CA PHE A 712 -27.11 -17.66 -22.70
C PHE A 712 -27.86 -16.92 -23.81
N HIS A 713 -28.20 -17.61 -24.90
CA HIS A 713 -29.03 -17.06 -25.98
C HIS A 713 -30.51 -17.43 -25.78
N ASP A 714 -31.31 -16.45 -25.37
CA ASP A 714 -32.77 -16.56 -25.35
C ASP A 714 -33.31 -16.35 -26.78
N MET A 715 -33.46 -17.44 -27.53
CA MET A 715 -33.88 -17.40 -28.93
C MET A 715 -35.36 -17.01 -29.12
N LYS A 716 -36.18 -17.17 -28.08
CA LYS A 716 -37.65 -17.05 -28.17
C LYS A 716 -38.22 -15.85 -27.41
N GLY A 717 -37.44 -15.22 -26.53
CA GLY A 717 -37.97 -14.19 -25.65
C GLY A 717 -38.79 -14.77 -24.49
N GLU A 718 -38.33 -15.86 -23.89
CA GLU A 718 -39.03 -16.52 -22.77
C GLU A 718 -38.51 -16.07 -21.39
N TYR A 719 -37.37 -15.37 -21.36
CA TYR A 719 -36.66 -15.09 -20.12
C TYR A 719 -36.69 -13.61 -19.74
N LEU A 720 -36.92 -13.36 -18.45
CA LEU A 720 -36.68 -12.08 -17.80
C LEU A 720 -35.31 -12.16 -17.11
N ALA A 721 -34.39 -11.31 -17.56
CA ALA A 721 -33.08 -11.16 -16.94
C ALA A 721 -33.20 -10.35 -15.62
N GLY A 722 -32.71 -10.90 -14.52
CA GLY A 722 -32.72 -10.28 -13.20
C GLY A 722 -31.51 -9.39 -12.92
N LYS A 723 -31.50 -8.73 -11.76
CA LYS A 723 -30.34 -7.95 -11.27
C LYS A 723 -29.03 -8.77 -11.35
N SER A 724 -27.93 -8.07 -11.61
CA SER A 724 -26.59 -8.64 -11.79
C SER A 724 -26.44 -9.47 -13.07
N THR A 725 -27.17 -9.11 -14.12
CA THR A 725 -26.96 -9.62 -15.47
C THR A 725 -26.94 -8.47 -16.48
N THR A 726 -26.28 -8.69 -17.61
CA THR A 726 -26.24 -7.75 -18.74
C THR A 726 -26.92 -8.38 -19.94
N VAL A 727 -27.61 -7.58 -20.73
CA VAL A 727 -28.40 -8.05 -21.88
C VAL A 727 -27.92 -7.38 -23.16
N VAL A 728 -27.81 -8.16 -24.23
CA VAL A 728 -27.49 -7.69 -25.58
C VAL A 728 -28.66 -7.95 -26.52
N PHE A 729 -29.09 -6.90 -27.23
CA PHE A 729 -30.16 -6.95 -28.22
C PHE A 729 -29.62 -6.68 -29.64
N ASP A 730 -30.16 -7.41 -30.60
CA ASP A 730 -29.97 -7.18 -32.03
C ASP A 730 -31.17 -7.77 -32.79
N ASN A 731 -31.46 -7.24 -33.98
CA ASN A 731 -32.58 -7.70 -34.79
C ASN A 731 -32.28 -9.02 -35.53
N SER A 732 -31.02 -9.45 -35.61
CA SER A 732 -30.60 -10.66 -36.30
C SER A 732 -30.35 -11.82 -35.31
N PRO A 733 -31.20 -12.87 -35.31
CA PRO A 733 -30.99 -14.06 -34.48
C PRO A 733 -29.67 -14.78 -34.82
N GLU A 734 -29.24 -14.75 -36.07
CA GLU A 734 -27.97 -15.32 -36.50
C GLU A 734 -26.79 -14.55 -35.92
N LYS A 735 -26.87 -13.22 -35.88
CA LYS A 735 -25.83 -12.39 -35.26
C LYS A 735 -25.77 -12.65 -33.75
N LEU A 736 -26.93 -12.75 -33.07
CA LEU A 736 -26.97 -13.10 -31.65
C LEU A 736 -26.35 -14.49 -31.39
N ALA A 737 -26.65 -15.48 -32.21
CA ALA A 737 -26.04 -16.81 -32.10
C ALA A 737 -24.51 -16.77 -32.31
N TYR A 738 -24.02 -16.02 -33.30
CA TYR A 738 -22.59 -15.82 -33.53
C TYR A 738 -21.92 -15.13 -32.32
N ILE A 739 -22.49 -14.04 -31.82
CA ILE A 739 -21.97 -13.32 -30.64
C ILE A 739 -21.98 -14.23 -29.40
N CYS A 740 -23.00 -15.08 -29.23
CA CYS A 740 -23.04 -16.07 -28.14
C CYS A 740 -21.86 -17.05 -28.20
N GLY A 741 -21.48 -17.50 -29.40
CA GLY A 741 -20.28 -18.32 -29.61
C GLY A 741 -18.99 -17.58 -29.28
N LEU A 742 -18.90 -16.29 -29.62
CA LEU A 742 -17.75 -15.47 -29.26
C LEU A 742 -17.66 -15.23 -27.75
N PHE A 743 -18.76 -14.84 -27.10
CA PHE A 743 -18.76 -14.56 -25.66
C PHE A 743 -18.37 -15.79 -24.86
N ASN A 744 -18.88 -16.97 -25.17
CA ASN A 744 -18.49 -18.19 -24.45
C ASN A 744 -17.17 -18.80 -24.93
N SER A 745 -16.35 -18.07 -25.70
CA SER A 745 -15.04 -18.55 -26.14
C SER A 745 -13.95 -18.21 -25.12
N ARG A 746 -12.94 -19.08 -25.09
CA ARG A 746 -11.72 -18.90 -24.27
C ARG A 746 -11.02 -17.59 -24.55
N LEU A 747 -11.01 -17.14 -25.82
CA LEU A 747 -10.38 -15.88 -26.22
C LEU A 747 -11.02 -14.67 -25.52
N ILE A 748 -12.36 -14.60 -25.49
CA ILE A 748 -13.05 -13.45 -24.86
C ILE A 748 -12.94 -13.52 -23.34
N SER A 749 -13.00 -14.71 -22.74
CA SER A 749 -12.71 -14.91 -21.32
C SER A 749 -11.29 -14.47 -20.96
N PHE A 750 -10.29 -14.87 -21.75
CA PHE A 750 -8.90 -14.43 -21.59
C PHE A 750 -8.77 -12.91 -21.69
N TRP A 751 -9.33 -12.31 -22.75
CA TRP A 751 -9.30 -10.86 -22.95
C TRP A 751 -9.93 -10.12 -21.77
N LEU A 752 -11.09 -10.55 -21.29
CA LEU A 752 -11.79 -9.93 -20.16
C LEU A 752 -10.96 -10.05 -18.87
N ASN A 753 -10.47 -11.25 -18.57
CA ASN A 753 -9.70 -11.53 -17.37
C ASN A 753 -8.39 -10.74 -17.32
N LYS A 754 -7.66 -10.65 -18.43
CA LYS A 754 -6.38 -9.94 -18.48
C LYS A 754 -6.56 -8.43 -18.64
N SER A 755 -7.61 -7.96 -19.32
CA SER A 755 -7.88 -6.52 -19.45
C SER A 755 -8.46 -5.87 -18.21
N TYR A 756 -9.12 -6.63 -17.33
CA TYR A 756 -9.82 -6.10 -16.15
C TYR A 756 -9.50 -6.88 -14.86
N ASN A 757 -8.32 -7.51 -14.78
CA ASN A 757 -7.86 -8.26 -13.61
C ASN A 757 -7.96 -7.45 -12.31
N SER A 758 -7.62 -6.17 -12.35
CA SER A 758 -7.70 -5.27 -11.20
C SER A 758 -9.12 -4.98 -10.68
N LEU A 759 -10.15 -5.43 -11.41
CA LEU A 759 -11.56 -5.29 -11.00
C LEU A 759 -12.12 -6.57 -10.38
N LYS A 760 -11.29 -7.61 -10.23
CA LYS A 760 -11.68 -8.86 -9.58
C LYS A 760 -12.08 -8.63 -8.12
N MET A 761 -13.15 -9.31 -7.74
CA MET A 761 -13.62 -9.44 -6.37
C MET A 761 -12.88 -10.60 -5.68
N ALA A 762 -13.05 -10.71 -4.35
CA ALA A 762 -12.55 -11.87 -3.62
C ALA A 762 -13.06 -13.19 -4.25
N GLY A 763 -12.17 -14.18 -4.39
CA GLY A 763 -12.48 -15.46 -5.05
C GLY A 763 -12.35 -15.46 -6.58
N GLY A 764 -11.80 -14.39 -7.18
CA GLY A 764 -11.45 -14.34 -8.61
C GLY A 764 -12.57 -13.93 -9.55
N TYR A 765 -13.77 -13.61 -9.03
CA TYR A 765 -14.92 -13.21 -9.83
C TYR A 765 -14.77 -11.78 -10.39
N ILE A 766 -15.17 -11.56 -11.63
CA ILE A 766 -15.26 -10.23 -12.26
C ILE A 766 -16.72 -9.82 -12.36
N ASN A 767 -16.99 -8.53 -12.12
CA ASN A 767 -18.29 -7.95 -12.45
C ASN A 767 -18.36 -7.56 -13.93
N VAL A 768 -18.99 -8.38 -14.76
CA VAL A 768 -19.15 -8.16 -16.20
C VAL A 768 -20.31 -7.21 -16.46
N SER A 769 -20.01 -5.90 -16.48
CA SER A 769 -21.00 -4.87 -16.73
C SER A 769 -21.14 -4.56 -18.23
N ASN A 770 -22.12 -3.74 -18.56
CA ASN A 770 -22.30 -3.23 -19.91
C ASN A 770 -21.13 -2.36 -20.38
N ASN A 771 -20.30 -1.80 -19.50
CA ASN A 771 -19.13 -1.01 -19.90
C ASN A 771 -18.02 -1.88 -20.48
N GLU A 772 -17.75 -3.03 -19.88
CA GLU A 772 -16.75 -3.99 -20.37
C GLU A 772 -17.27 -4.67 -21.66
N LEU A 773 -18.53 -5.11 -21.68
CA LEU A 773 -19.09 -5.76 -22.87
C LEU A 773 -19.14 -4.85 -24.10
N LYS A 774 -19.30 -3.53 -23.92
CA LYS A 774 -19.25 -2.57 -25.03
C LYS A 774 -17.88 -2.49 -25.69
N GLN A 775 -16.81 -2.84 -24.97
CA GLN A 775 -15.41 -2.76 -25.40
C GLN A 775 -14.86 -4.11 -25.90
N VAL A 776 -15.69 -5.17 -25.94
CA VAL A 776 -15.26 -6.47 -26.45
C VAL A 776 -14.73 -6.31 -27.88
N PRO A 777 -13.48 -6.73 -28.16
CA PRO A 777 -12.91 -6.67 -29.50
C PRO A 777 -13.72 -7.60 -30.39
N PHE A 778 -14.23 -7.07 -31.50
CA PHE A 778 -15.22 -7.76 -32.30
C PHE A 778 -14.79 -7.83 -33.76
N LYS A 779 -14.76 -9.06 -34.30
CA LYS A 779 -14.70 -9.28 -35.75
C LYS A 779 -16.10 -9.52 -36.30
N PRO A 780 -16.60 -8.64 -37.19
CA PRO A 780 -17.93 -8.77 -37.76
C PRO A 780 -18.09 -10.08 -38.52
N LEU A 781 -19.34 -10.54 -38.53
CA LEU A 781 -19.81 -11.60 -39.41
C LEU A 781 -19.76 -11.10 -40.88
N HIS A 782 -18.57 -10.98 -41.45
CA HIS A 782 -18.42 -10.99 -42.90
C HIS A 782 -18.59 -12.44 -43.36
N GLU A 783 -18.94 -12.67 -44.62
CA GLU A 783 -19.39 -13.94 -45.23
C GLU A 783 -18.38 -15.13 -45.18
N SER A 784 -17.51 -15.17 -44.18
CA SER A 784 -16.66 -16.31 -43.85
C SER A 784 -17.50 -17.56 -43.60
N VAL A 785 -17.08 -18.65 -44.24
CA VAL A 785 -17.64 -20.00 -44.05
C VAL A 785 -17.59 -20.41 -42.57
N ASP A 786 -16.62 -19.92 -41.82
CA ASP A 786 -16.40 -20.30 -40.43
C ASP A 786 -17.36 -19.62 -39.45
N GLY A 787 -17.80 -18.37 -39.70
CA GLY A 787 -18.84 -17.71 -38.89
C GLY A 787 -20.19 -18.45 -38.94
N LYS A 788 -20.57 -18.97 -40.12
CA LYS A 788 -21.78 -19.81 -40.26
C LYS A 788 -21.67 -21.12 -39.49
N LYS A 789 -20.50 -21.76 -39.50
CA LYS A 789 -20.25 -22.98 -38.69
C LYS A 789 -20.38 -22.71 -37.19
N ILE A 790 -19.91 -21.57 -36.69
CA ILE A 790 -20.10 -21.19 -35.28
C ILE A 790 -21.58 -21.14 -34.94
N ILE A 791 -22.41 -20.50 -35.78
CA ILE A 791 -23.86 -20.41 -35.56
C ILE A 791 -24.50 -21.82 -35.46
N GLU A 792 -24.11 -22.75 -36.33
CA GLU A 792 -24.59 -24.13 -36.30
C GLU A 792 -24.17 -24.85 -35.01
N LEU A 793 -22.89 -24.74 -34.63
CA LEU A 793 -22.38 -25.34 -33.40
C LEU A 793 -23.03 -24.76 -32.14
N VAL A 794 -23.31 -23.46 -32.10
CA VAL A 794 -24.03 -22.81 -30.99
C VAL A 794 -25.45 -23.35 -30.85
N LYS A 795 -26.16 -23.56 -31.98
CA LYS A 795 -27.47 -24.21 -31.96
C LYS A 795 -27.39 -25.65 -31.41
N SER A 796 -26.34 -26.39 -31.76
CA SER A 796 -26.09 -27.73 -31.20
C SER A 796 -25.72 -27.70 -29.72
N ALA A 797 -24.92 -26.72 -29.28
CA ALA A 797 -24.50 -26.57 -27.89
C ALA A 797 -25.69 -26.33 -26.96
N HIS A 798 -26.68 -25.53 -27.42
CA HIS A 798 -27.89 -25.24 -26.68
C HIS A 798 -28.76 -26.48 -26.38
N ILE A 799 -28.69 -27.51 -27.23
CA ILE A 799 -29.47 -28.76 -27.09
C ILE A 799 -28.64 -29.95 -26.58
N ALA A 800 -27.37 -29.72 -26.22
CA ALA A 800 -26.47 -30.77 -25.74
C ALA A 800 -26.99 -31.37 -24.42
N LYS A 801 -27.18 -32.69 -24.40
CA LYS A 801 -27.81 -33.43 -23.29
C LYS A 801 -26.88 -33.70 -22.10
N ASP A 802 -25.58 -33.68 -22.35
CA ASP A 802 -24.54 -33.98 -21.38
C ASP A 802 -23.36 -33.00 -21.54
N ASP A 803 -22.55 -32.89 -20.50
CA ASP A 803 -21.47 -31.91 -20.44
C ASP A 803 -20.25 -32.33 -21.27
N THR A 804 -20.08 -33.62 -21.57
CA THR A 804 -18.99 -34.10 -22.43
C THR A 804 -19.23 -33.65 -23.86
N THR A 805 -20.44 -33.85 -24.39
CA THR A 805 -20.84 -33.36 -25.70
C THR A 805 -20.73 -31.83 -25.79
N LEU A 806 -21.16 -31.12 -24.74
CA LEU A 806 -21.04 -29.67 -24.70
C LEU A 806 -19.57 -29.23 -24.77
N SER A 807 -18.70 -29.80 -23.94
CA SER A 807 -17.25 -29.49 -23.92
C SER A 807 -16.59 -29.69 -25.30
N ILE A 808 -16.94 -30.77 -26.01
CA ILE A 808 -16.45 -31.01 -27.39
C ILE A 808 -16.92 -29.91 -28.35
N LEU A 809 -18.17 -29.47 -28.24
CA LEU A 809 -18.71 -28.39 -29.08
C LEU A 809 -18.04 -27.05 -28.76
N ILE A 810 -17.81 -26.74 -27.48
CA ILE A 810 -17.09 -25.54 -27.04
C ILE A 810 -15.69 -25.51 -27.64
N SER A 811 -14.93 -26.59 -27.51
CA SER A 811 -13.58 -26.71 -28.08
C SER A 811 -13.58 -26.49 -29.61
N LYS A 812 -14.58 -27.02 -30.34
CA LYS A 812 -14.73 -26.76 -31.78
C LYS A 812 -15.03 -25.29 -32.09
N ILE A 813 -15.86 -24.65 -31.26
CA ILE A 813 -16.17 -23.22 -31.39
C ILE A 813 -14.89 -22.41 -31.17
N ASP A 814 -14.12 -22.68 -30.11
CA ASP A 814 -12.86 -21.99 -29.81
C ASP A 814 -11.87 -22.05 -30.97
N GLN A 815 -11.67 -23.22 -31.57
CA GLN A 815 -10.78 -23.37 -32.74
C GLN A 815 -11.22 -22.52 -33.94
N LEU A 816 -12.53 -22.39 -34.17
CA LEU A 816 -13.06 -21.51 -35.20
C LEU A 816 -12.88 -20.03 -34.82
N VAL A 817 -13.06 -19.68 -33.55
CA VAL A 817 -12.83 -18.32 -33.04
C VAL A 817 -11.37 -17.93 -33.23
N TYR A 818 -10.41 -18.77 -32.82
CA TYR A 818 -8.99 -18.51 -33.01
C TYR A 818 -8.64 -18.24 -34.47
N LYS A 819 -9.22 -19.04 -35.39
CA LYS A 819 -9.04 -18.85 -36.84
C LYS A 819 -9.62 -17.51 -37.33
N ILE A 820 -10.82 -17.14 -36.88
CA ILE A 820 -11.45 -15.85 -37.25
C ILE A 820 -10.59 -14.68 -36.76
N TYR A 821 -10.05 -14.77 -35.55
CA TYR A 821 -9.20 -13.73 -34.98
C TYR A 821 -7.78 -13.72 -35.58
N GLY A 822 -7.39 -14.78 -36.29
CA GLY A 822 -6.07 -14.89 -36.93
C GLY A 822 -4.98 -15.08 -35.88
N LEU A 823 -5.24 -15.97 -34.91
CA LEU A 823 -4.31 -16.29 -33.85
C LEU A 823 -3.28 -17.31 -34.31
N THR A 824 -2.05 -17.13 -33.88
CA THR A 824 -0.91 -18.03 -34.05
C THR A 824 -0.99 -19.20 -33.07
N PRO A 825 -0.31 -20.34 -33.33
CA PRO A 825 -0.24 -21.45 -32.38
C PRO A 825 0.25 -21.03 -30.99
N GLU A 826 1.21 -20.10 -30.93
CA GLU A 826 1.76 -19.57 -29.68
C GLU A 826 0.72 -18.75 -28.90
N GLU A 827 -0.03 -17.86 -29.58
CA GLU A 827 -1.13 -17.11 -28.96
C GLU A 827 -2.26 -18.03 -28.47
N ILE A 828 -2.54 -19.11 -29.21
CA ILE A 828 -3.55 -20.11 -28.80
C ILE A 828 -3.09 -20.84 -27.53
N ALA A 829 -1.85 -21.31 -27.50
CA ALA A 829 -1.29 -21.98 -26.32
C ALA A 829 -1.34 -21.08 -25.08
N LEU A 830 -1.05 -19.79 -25.23
CA LEU A 830 -1.13 -18.81 -24.15
C LEU A 830 -2.55 -18.71 -23.56
N ILE A 831 -3.57 -18.64 -24.43
CA ILE A 831 -4.97 -18.60 -24.01
C ILE A 831 -5.36 -19.90 -23.29
N GLU A 832 -5.02 -21.06 -23.86
CA GLU A 832 -5.39 -22.36 -23.31
C GLU A 832 -4.70 -22.67 -21.97
N CYS A 833 -3.44 -22.26 -21.79
CA CYS A 833 -2.73 -22.42 -20.51
C CYS A 833 -3.31 -21.56 -19.39
N SER A 834 -3.73 -20.32 -19.70
CA SER A 834 -4.25 -19.39 -18.69
C SER A 834 -5.59 -19.81 -18.05
N GLU A 835 -6.34 -20.69 -18.69
CA GLU A 835 -7.63 -21.17 -18.21
C GLU A 835 -7.48 -22.32 -17.19
N ILE A 836 -6.43 -23.15 -17.35
CA ILE A 836 -6.10 -24.24 -16.42
C ILE A 836 -5.76 -23.67 -15.04
N GLU A 837 -5.05 -22.54 -15.00
CA GLU A 837 -4.70 -21.83 -13.75
C GLU A 837 -5.91 -21.14 -13.07
N ALA A 838 -7.04 -20.95 -13.76
CA ALA A 838 -8.25 -20.32 -13.22
C ALA A 838 -9.27 -21.34 -12.66
N GLU A 839 -9.11 -22.61 -13.02
CA GLU A 839 -9.91 -23.75 -12.53
C GLU A 839 -9.35 -24.39 -11.25
N GLU A 840 -8.04 -24.25 -10.99
CA GLU A 840 -7.38 -24.53 -9.69
C GLU A 840 -7.64 -23.41 -8.66
#